data_AF-A0A914JL02-F1
#
_entry.id   AF-A0A914JL02-F1
#
_cell.length_a   1.000
_cell.length_b   1.000
_cell.length_c   1.000
_cell.angle_alpha   90.00
_cell.angle_beta   90.00
_cell.angle_gamma   90.00
#
_symmetry.space_group_name_H-M   'P 1'
#
loop_
_entity.id
_entity.type
_entity.pdbx_description
1 polymer ?
#
loop_
_entity_poly.entity_id
_entity_poly.type
_entity_poly.pdbx_seq_one_letter_code
_entity_poly.pdbx_strand_id
1 'polypeptide(L)'
;MTTTIPGSLVNKTKKQFLGMPAPAGYVAGVGRGATGFTTRSDIGPARDTDLPSMAEAIASAAAAKKPKLDDDAAEDNTPETEDYNDSNFDAFEGYSERLFSKDPYDKEDEEADQVYHKVDMRMDERRRIQREEKYRKDVEKLRKEQPKIQQQFSDLKRKLALVSEEEWAAIPEVGDARNKEKRNPRAEKFTPTPDSLIMLNLSRSQNNTNMDPRIQSGMKTPMGSGLTSTIGGFSTSMAAAFAGIQTSMTPGTSTDIDLQRFGQARTALMGIKMDQASDSVSGQTVVDPRGYLTNLSSTVPQYGGDIADVKKAQALLKSVRETNPNHAPAWIAAASLEETIGKIQIARNIILEGCDKNPRSEDLWLEAVRLHPPDEAKKIVATAVSHRRDSVRIWLKAAQLELDKKAKQKVLRKALENVPKSVQLWKAAIELEDPDNARLLLTRAVECCPLSVELWLALAKLETYENAKKVLNQARVHNPADRHIWIYAARLEETRGEASKVEVMISRALSSLNANKVEINRKQWMEDAMDAEKAGCKLTAQSIIKNVMSIGVEEEDRKHTWLEDAEWFVNESAPECARAVYAFALNVFAKKKSIWRAAVLFEKKHGTVESYEDLLKKATELCPNAQDLWLMYAKSRWLNGDVVGARTILTNAFECNPDSEEIWLAAVKLESENGEHVRARKLLTKARSKAPSARVWMKSARLEWCLGDLNAAKELLQEGLKLYPTFAKFYMMLGQIYAQEKNFIDARTTYSEGTKKCSENIDVWIQFARLEDSQGQGTKARRVLDMAKVKNPKNEFLWLEHFRIELRAGQKQVAQNILARGLQECEKSGILWAEAIFMEPRHSRTTKSADALKKCGDSSHVLLAATKVLWSERKIKNARSWFKKTVNFSRDFGDAWAYYYKFETIHGTEEEKEAVKNQCIAAEPRYGEVWQSVAKDVKNWKKKTNEILEIVASKLEVPT
;
A
#
# COMPACT_ATOMS: atom_id res chain seq x y z
N MET A 1 -58.57 -15.15 -16.84
CA MET A 1 -59.53 -15.01 -15.73
C MET A 1 -58.74 -14.71 -14.46
N THR A 2 -58.83 -13.47 -14.00
CA THR A 2 -59.07 -13.06 -12.60
C THR A 2 -59.00 -11.53 -12.61
N THR A 3 -60.17 -10.95 -12.39
CA THR A 3 -60.54 -9.55 -12.53
C THR A 3 -60.04 -8.71 -11.35
N THR A 4 -59.50 -7.55 -11.68
CA THR A 4 -59.27 -6.40 -10.79
C THR A 4 -60.61 -5.83 -10.29
N ILE A 5 -60.72 -5.49 -9.01
CA ILE A 5 -61.73 -4.55 -8.49
C ILE A 5 -61.00 -3.32 -7.92
N PRO A 6 -61.32 -2.09 -8.36
CA PRO A 6 -60.63 -0.85 -8.00
C PRO A 6 -61.30 -0.03 -6.87
N GLY A 7 -60.48 0.77 -6.17
CA GLY A 7 -60.80 2.12 -5.61
C GLY A 7 -61.72 2.21 -4.38
N SER A 8 -61.21 2.48 -3.17
CA SER A 8 -60.88 3.80 -2.58
C SER A 8 -62.09 4.67 -2.19
N LEU A 9 -62.24 4.99 -0.90
CA LEU A 9 -62.77 6.26 -0.34
C LEU A 9 -62.87 6.20 1.21
N VAL A 10 -61.75 6.29 1.96
CA VAL A 10 -61.82 6.69 3.39
C VAL A 10 -60.61 7.56 3.75
N ASN A 11 -60.89 8.78 4.19
CA ASN A 11 -59.94 9.82 4.59
C ASN A 11 -59.23 9.41 5.91
N LYS A 12 -57.89 9.31 5.92
CA LYS A 12 -57.10 8.76 7.06
C LYS A 12 -57.13 9.59 8.35
N THR A 13 -57.72 10.78 8.35
CA THR A 13 -57.73 11.71 9.49
C THR A 13 -59.00 11.64 10.35
N LYS A 14 -60.03 10.87 9.95
CA LYS A 14 -61.21 10.60 10.78
C LYS A 14 -61.40 9.09 10.94
N LYS A 15 -61.12 8.55 12.12
CA LYS A 15 -61.52 7.18 12.48
C LYS A 15 -63.04 7.18 12.65
N GLN A 16 -63.77 6.65 11.66
CA GLN A 16 -65.25 6.70 11.60
C GLN A 16 -65.97 6.10 12.81
N PHE A 17 -65.31 5.27 13.63
CA PHE A 17 -65.92 4.62 14.79
C PHE A 17 -65.77 5.39 16.12
N LEU A 18 -64.86 6.38 16.23
CA LEU A 18 -64.77 7.21 17.43
C LEU A 18 -65.88 8.28 17.38
N GLY A 19 -66.79 8.25 18.36
CA GLY A 19 -67.92 9.18 18.47
C GLY A 19 -69.26 8.63 17.95
N MET A 20 -69.31 7.39 17.47
CA MET A 20 -70.58 6.68 17.22
C MET A 20 -70.95 5.84 18.45
N PRO A 21 -72.24 5.79 18.86
CA PRO A 21 -72.68 4.89 19.92
C PRO A 21 -72.54 3.42 19.49
N ALA A 22 -72.24 2.53 20.44
CA ALA A 22 -72.11 1.10 20.15
C ALA A 22 -73.42 0.51 19.56
N PRO A 23 -73.36 -0.43 18.61
CA PRO A 23 -74.54 -1.09 18.07
C PRO A 23 -75.35 -1.80 19.17
N ALA A 24 -76.67 -1.63 19.16
CA ALA A 24 -77.55 -2.26 20.14
C ALA A 24 -77.48 -3.80 20.04
N GLY A 25 -77.19 -4.48 21.15
CA GLY A 25 -77.04 -5.94 21.24
C GLY A 25 -75.61 -6.47 21.23
N TYR A 26 -74.59 -5.62 21.10
CA TYR A 26 -73.19 -6.05 21.23
C TYR A 26 -72.77 -6.19 22.70
N VAL A 27 -72.37 -7.40 23.12
CA VAL A 27 -71.76 -7.66 24.44
C VAL A 27 -70.24 -7.71 24.27
N ALA A 28 -69.50 -6.82 24.93
CA ALA A 28 -68.04 -6.80 24.87
C ALA A 28 -67.46 -8.11 25.46
N GLY A 29 -66.46 -8.71 24.79
CA GLY A 29 -65.89 -10.02 25.16
C GLY A 29 -66.50 -11.17 24.35
N VAL A 30 -67.80 -11.46 24.55
CA VAL A 30 -68.51 -12.51 23.80
C VAL A 30 -68.73 -12.11 22.34
N GLY A 31 -69.14 -10.87 22.06
CA GLY A 31 -69.27 -10.32 20.71
C GLY A 31 -67.93 -10.16 19.97
N ARG A 32 -66.80 -10.26 20.68
CA ARG A 32 -65.44 -10.33 20.12
C ARG A 32 -65.00 -11.79 19.85
N GLY A 33 -65.77 -12.78 20.31
CA GLY A 33 -65.43 -14.21 20.24
C GLY A 33 -64.32 -14.64 21.21
N ALA A 34 -64.10 -13.88 22.29
CA ALA A 34 -63.08 -14.20 23.28
C ALA A 34 -63.65 -15.11 24.38
N THR A 35 -63.08 -16.31 24.55
CA THR A 35 -63.32 -17.20 25.70
C THR A 35 -62.12 -17.17 26.64
N GLY A 36 -62.36 -17.19 27.95
CA GLY A 36 -61.29 -17.25 28.95
C GLY A 36 -60.59 -18.62 28.94
N PHE A 37 -59.26 -18.63 29.07
CA PHE A 37 -58.49 -19.87 29.12
C PHE A 37 -58.68 -20.56 30.48
N THR A 38 -59.32 -21.74 30.50
CA THR A 38 -59.40 -22.57 31.71
C THR A 38 -58.10 -23.33 31.91
N THR A 39 -57.57 -23.33 33.14
CA THR A 39 -56.38 -24.12 33.50
C THR A 39 -56.77 -25.26 34.43
N ARG A 40 -55.88 -26.25 34.60
CA ARG A 40 -56.15 -27.55 35.23
C ARG A 40 -56.63 -27.48 36.70
N SER A 41 -56.61 -26.30 37.31
CA SER A 41 -57.13 -26.01 38.65
C SER A 41 -58.66 -25.82 38.68
N ASP A 42 -59.31 -25.59 37.54
CA ASP A 42 -60.73 -25.21 37.45
C ASP A 42 -61.69 -26.41 37.30
N ILE A 43 -61.20 -27.66 37.28
CA ILE A 43 -62.00 -28.88 37.12
C ILE A 43 -62.21 -29.56 38.49
N GLY A 44 -63.22 -29.10 39.24
CA GLY A 44 -63.78 -29.72 40.45
C GLY A 44 -65.28 -30.04 40.28
N PRO A 45 -65.87 -30.97 41.05
CA PRO A 45 -66.92 -31.85 40.53
C PRO A 45 -68.34 -31.26 40.43
N ALA A 46 -68.85 -31.30 39.20
CA ALA A 46 -70.23 -31.51 38.76
C ALA A 46 -71.33 -30.56 39.25
N ARG A 47 -71.73 -29.62 38.38
CA ARG A 47 -73.14 -29.57 37.96
C ARG A 47 -73.28 -29.11 36.52
N ASP A 48 -74.14 -29.84 35.81
CA ASP A 48 -74.27 -29.88 34.37
C ASP A 48 -74.66 -28.56 33.71
N THR A 49 -74.20 -28.48 32.47
CA THR A 49 -74.55 -27.51 31.44
C THR A 49 -76.03 -27.60 31.10
N ASP A 50 -76.75 -26.49 31.21
CA ASP A 50 -77.87 -26.19 30.32
C ASP A 50 -77.82 -24.70 29.97
N LEU A 51 -77.68 -24.43 28.68
CA LEU A 51 -77.80 -23.11 28.05
C LEU A 51 -79.30 -22.75 27.95
N PRO A 52 -79.80 -21.69 28.62
CA PRO A 52 -81.13 -21.19 28.36
C PRO A 52 -81.16 -20.29 27.11
N SER A 53 -82.20 -20.52 26.33
CA SER A 53 -82.61 -19.93 25.04
C SER A 53 -82.29 -18.44 24.80
N MET A 54 -81.98 -18.15 23.53
CA MET A 54 -81.87 -16.81 22.88
C MET A 54 -83.02 -15.84 23.22
N ALA A 55 -84.18 -16.33 23.68
CA ALA A 55 -85.32 -15.50 24.06
C ALA A 55 -85.15 -14.77 25.41
N GLU A 56 -84.42 -15.31 26.39
CA GLU A 56 -84.18 -14.65 27.69
C GLU A 56 -83.10 -13.56 27.60
N ALA A 57 -82.13 -13.71 26.70
CA ALA A 57 -81.14 -12.69 26.41
C ALA A 57 -81.75 -11.41 25.79
N ILE A 58 -82.84 -11.54 25.02
CA ILE A 58 -83.53 -10.42 24.38
C ILE A 58 -84.30 -9.58 25.41
N ALA A 59 -84.82 -10.19 26.49
CA ALA A 59 -85.51 -9.46 27.56
C ALA A 59 -84.54 -8.61 28.41
N SER A 60 -83.32 -9.08 28.64
CA SER A 60 -82.27 -8.35 29.37
C SER A 60 -81.69 -7.16 28.58
N ALA A 61 -81.78 -7.19 27.25
CA ALA A 61 -81.22 -6.16 26.35
C ALA A 61 -82.13 -4.93 26.16
N ALA A 62 -83.40 -4.97 26.60
CA ALA A 62 -84.33 -3.85 26.45
C ALA A 62 -84.20 -2.74 27.53
N ALA A 63 -83.47 -3.00 28.62
CA ALA A 63 -83.39 -2.09 29.77
C ALA A 63 -82.22 -1.08 29.76
N ALA A 64 -81.25 -1.20 28.84
CA ALA A 64 -80.06 -0.33 28.81
C ALA A 64 -80.08 0.67 27.64
N LYS A 65 -81.02 1.62 27.66
CA LYS A 65 -81.00 2.85 26.83
C LYS A 65 -81.41 4.07 27.64
N LYS A 66 -80.42 4.81 28.16
CA LYS A 66 -80.31 6.29 28.04
C LYS A 66 -79.01 6.80 28.69
N PRO A 67 -78.39 7.85 28.13
CA PRO A 67 -77.14 8.42 28.61
C PRO A 67 -77.37 9.31 29.85
N LYS A 68 -76.53 9.13 30.88
CA LYS A 68 -76.53 9.94 32.10
C LYS A 68 -76.08 11.38 31.79
N LEU A 69 -77.00 12.31 32.00
CA LEU A 69 -76.74 13.67 32.47
C LEU A 69 -76.80 13.63 34.00
N ASP A 70 -75.77 14.20 34.61
CA ASP A 70 -75.61 14.78 35.95
C ASP A 70 -76.15 14.03 37.19
N ASP A 71 -75.24 13.91 38.16
CA ASP A 71 -75.42 13.86 39.61
C ASP A 71 -76.86 13.68 40.11
N ASP A 72 -77.18 12.48 40.58
CA ASP A 72 -77.67 12.26 41.94
C ASP A 72 -77.89 10.77 42.23
N ALA A 73 -77.73 10.43 43.51
CA ALA A 73 -77.66 9.10 44.07
C ALA A 73 -78.93 8.25 43.91
N ALA A 74 -78.75 6.98 43.56
CA ALA A 74 -79.49 5.84 44.14
C ALA A 74 -78.90 4.52 43.64
N GLU A 75 -78.82 3.58 44.57
CA GLU A 75 -78.30 2.22 44.50
C GLU A 75 -78.94 1.40 43.38
N ASP A 76 -78.12 0.72 42.59
CA ASP A 76 -78.57 -0.43 41.80
C ASP A 76 -77.57 -1.56 41.95
N ASN A 77 -78.04 -2.58 42.68
CA ASN A 77 -77.42 -3.86 42.96
C ASN A 77 -77.07 -4.59 41.65
N THR A 78 -75.77 -4.64 41.34
CA THR A 78 -75.21 -5.68 40.47
C THR A 78 -74.34 -6.58 41.36
N PRO A 79 -74.29 -7.91 41.14
CA PRO A 79 -73.45 -8.79 41.95
C PRO A 79 -71.99 -8.44 41.70
N GLU A 80 -71.37 -7.73 42.64
CA GLU A 80 -69.96 -7.37 42.63
C GLU A 80 -69.14 -8.66 42.74
N THR A 81 -68.36 -8.94 41.69
CA THR A 81 -67.27 -9.90 41.71
C THR A 81 -66.27 -9.46 42.77
N GLU A 82 -66.08 -10.27 43.82
CA GLU A 82 -65.10 -10.06 44.90
C GLU A 82 -63.73 -9.67 44.31
N ASP A 83 -63.19 -8.50 44.70
CA ASP A 83 -61.97 -7.92 44.11
C ASP A 83 -60.71 -8.40 44.85
N TYR A 84 -60.19 -9.54 44.40
CA TYR A 84 -58.97 -10.18 44.91
C TYR A 84 -57.66 -9.53 44.41
N ASN A 85 -57.68 -8.24 44.05
CA ASN A 85 -56.49 -7.51 43.59
C ASN A 85 -55.53 -7.18 44.74
N ASP A 86 -54.23 -7.29 44.51
CA ASP A 86 -53.18 -7.03 45.52
C ASP A 86 -53.26 -5.60 46.10
N SER A 87 -53.79 -4.63 45.35
CA SER A 87 -54.00 -3.26 45.87
C SER A 87 -55.09 -3.17 46.95
N ASN A 88 -55.98 -4.16 47.01
CA ASN A 88 -57.04 -4.28 48.01
C ASN A 88 -56.61 -5.15 49.22
N PHE A 89 -55.46 -5.85 49.10
CA PHE A 89 -54.90 -6.69 50.16
C PHE A 89 -53.91 -5.91 51.00
N ASP A 90 -54.17 -5.79 52.30
CA ASP A 90 -53.17 -5.40 53.29
C ASP A 90 -52.62 -6.64 54.01
N ALA A 91 -51.31 -6.65 54.28
CA ALA A 91 -50.65 -7.78 54.91
C ALA A 91 -51.04 -7.97 56.39
N PHE A 92 -51.54 -6.91 57.06
CA PHE A 92 -51.99 -6.97 58.45
C PHE A 92 -53.50 -7.19 58.56
N GLU A 93 -54.30 -6.40 57.84
CA GLU A 93 -55.77 -6.45 57.92
C GLU A 93 -56.41 -7.45 56.95
N GLY A 94 -55.66 -7.98 55.98
CA GLY A 94 -56.18 -8.85 54.92
C GLY A 94 -56.83 -8.04 53.79
N TYR A 95 -57.77 -8.64 53.07
CA TYR A 95 -58.57 -7.90 52.09
C TYR A 95 -59.48 -6.90 52.78
N SER A 96 -59.54 -5.67 52.29
CA SER A 96 -60.21 -4.56 52.97
C SER A 96 -61.76 -4.62 52.97
N GLU A 97 -62.34 -5.66 52.37
CA GLU A 97 -63.80 -5.88 52.33
C GLU A 97 -64.36 -6.40 53.65
N ARG A 98 -65.51 -5.84 54.08
CA ARG A 98 -66.20 -6.27 55.30
C ARG A 98 -67.06 -7.50 55.02
N LEU A 99 -66.60 -8.67 55.48
CA LEU A 99 -67.23 -9.98 55.19
C LEU A 99 -68.68 -10.12 55.69
N PHE A 100 -69.04 -9.47 56.80
CA PHE A 100 -70.34 -9.68 57.48
C PHE A 100 -71.42 -8.64 57.12
N SER A 101 -71.21 -7.79 56.12
CA SER A 101 -72.22 -6.77 55.74
C SER A 101 -73.39 -7.31 54.92
N LYS A 102 -73.41 -8.61 54.58
CA LYS A 102 -74.42 -9.24 53.71
C LYS A 102 -75.42 -10.14 54.44
N ASP A 103 -75.16 -10.50 55.70
CA ASP A 103 -76.12 -11.26 56.49
C ASP A 103 -77.28 -10.34 56.97
N PRO A 104 -78.51 -10.87 57.19
CA PRO A 104 -79.63 -10.05 57.66
C PRO A 104 -79.26 -9.35 58.96
N TYR A 105 -79.20 -8.02 58.91
CA TYR A 105 -78.86 -7.18 60.06
C TYR A 105 -80.14 -6.76 60.77
N ASP A 106 -80.41 -7.39 61.91
CA ASP A 106 -81.65 -7.16 62.66
C ASP A 106 -81.47 -6.00 63.65
N LYS A 107 -82.60 -5.50 64.19
CA LYS A 107 -82.56 -4.36 65.13
C LYS A 107 -81.76 -4.66 66.39
N GLU A 108 -81.69 -5.92 66.80
CA GLU A 108 -80.86 -6.34 67.94
C GLU A 108 -79.36 -6.18 67.62
N ASP A 109 -78.93 -6.46 66.39
CA ASP A 109 -77.56 -6.23 65.93
C ASP A 109 -77.25 -4.73 65.89
N GLU A 110 -78.19 -3.90 65.41
CA GLU A 110 -78.04 -2.44 65.41
C GLU A 110 -77.87 -1.89 66.84
N GLU A 111 -78.68 -2.36 67.79
CA GLU A 111 -78.55 -1.97 69.18
C GLU A 111 -77.23 -2.47 69.79
N ALA A 112 -76.80 -3.70 69.46
CA ALA A 112 -75.54 -4.25 69.92
C ALA A 112 -74.34 -3.44 69.40
N ASP A 113 -74.28 -3.15 68.11
CA ASP A 113 -73.21 -2.34 67.50
C ASP A 113 -73.22 -0.91 68.04
N GLN A 114 -74.39 -0.30 68.28
CA GLN A 114 -74.45 1.00 68.94
C GLN A 114 -73.89 0.95 70.37
N VAL A 115 -74.12 -0.15 71.10
CA VAL A 115 -73.54 -0.34 72.44
C VAL A 115 -72.04 -0.56 72.35
N TYR A 116 -71.55 -1.43 71.47
CA TYR A 116 -70.11 -1.66 71.29
C TYR A 116 -69.39 -0.39 70.79
N HIS A 117 -69.97 0.35 69.85
CA HIS A 117 -69.43 1.62 69.39
C HIS A 117 -69.42 2.67 70.51
N LYS A 118 -70.43 2.71 71.38
CA LYS A 118 -70.40 3.56 72.59
C LYS A 118 -69.29 3.13 73.55
N VAL A 119 -69.04 1.84 73.70
CA VAL A 119 -67.92 1.31 74.49
C VAL A 119 -66.59 1.76 73.88
N ASP A 120 -66.39 1.61 72.57
CA ASP A 120 -65.16 2.03 71.89
C ASP A 120 -64.94 3.53 71.97
N MET A 121 -65.99 4.33 71.75
CA MET A 121 -65.95 5.79 71.94
C MET A 121 -65.53 6.14 73.37
N ARG A 122 -66.06 5.43 74.36
CA ARG A 122 -65.71 5.62 75.77
C ARG A 122 -64.29 5.15 76.10
N MET A 123 -63.80 4.12 75.43
CA MET A 123 -62.41 3.69 75.54
C MET A 123 -61.46 4.74 74.94
N ASP A 124 -61.84 5.37 73.84
CA ASP A 124 -61.08 6.43 73.19
C ASP A 124 -61.12 7.79 73.93
N GLU A 125 -62.22 8.09 74.62
CA GLU A 125 -62.41 9.32 75.43
C GLU A 125 -61.29 9.54 76.46
N ARG A 126 -60.63 8.48 76.96
CA ARG A 126 -59.57 8.59 77.98
C ARG A 126 -58.41 9.50 77.57
N ARG A 127 -58.11 9.64 76.26
CA ARG A 127 -57.05 10.52 75.73
C ARG A 127 -57.42 11.24 74.42
N ARG A 128 -58.70 11.23 74.02
CA ARG A 128 -59.18 11.73 72.73
C ARG A 128 -58.68 13.15 72.41
N ILE A 129 -58.90 14.11 73.30
CA ILE A 129 -58.53 15.52 73.09
C ILE A 129 -57.03 15.68 72.81
N GLN A 130 -56.16 15.02 73.60
CA GLN A 130 -54.71 15.12 73.42
C GLN A 130 -54.23 14.40 72.16
N ARG A 131 -54.81 13.25 71.83
CA ARG A 131 -54.48 12.47 70.61
C ARG A 131 -54.87 13.26 69.35
N GLU A 132 -56.08 13.80 69.31
CA GLU A 132 -56.59 14.60 68.20
C GLU A 132 -55.83 15.93 68.06
N GLU A 133 -55.54 16.63 69.16
CA GLU A 133 -54.72 17.85 69.10
C GLU A 133 -53.30 17.58 68.60
N LYS A 134 -52.67 16.49 69.06
CA LYS A 134 -51.34 16.09 68.60
C LYS A 134 -51.38 15.71 67.12
N TYR A 135 -52.34 14.88 66.70
CA TYR A 135 -52.51 14.51 65.30
C TYR A 135 -52.75 15.74 64.41
N ARG A 136 -53.58 16.69 64.85
CA ARG A 136 -53.82 17.94 64.11
C ARG A 136 -52.55 18.78 63.98
N LYS A 137 -51.77 18.94 65.06
CA LYS A 137 -50.49 19.66 65.05
C LYS A 137 -49.45 18.97 64.16
N ASP A 138 -49.40 17.64 64.20
CA ASP A 138 -48.46 16.85 63.39
C ASP A 138 -48.82 16.95 61.91
N VAL A 139 -50.10 16.84 61.53
CA VAL A 139 -50.56 17.05 60.14
C VAL A 139 -50.31 18.48 59.67
N GLU A 140 -50.48 19.50 60.53
CA GLU A 140 -50.19 20.90 60.18
C GLU A 140 -48.69 21.13 59.98
N LYS A 141 -47.83 20.55 60.82
CA LYS A 141 -46.36 20.56 60.63
C LYS A 141 -45.96 19.84 59.34
N LEU A 142 -46.51 18.64 59.08
CA LEU A 142 -46.25 17.88 57.86
C LEU A 142 -46.63 18.66 56.61
N ARG A 143 -47.77 19.38 56.64
CA ARG A 143 -48.18 20.25 55.52
C ARG A 143 -47.30 21.50 55.35
N LYS A 144 -46.71 22.03 56.43
CA LYS A 144 -45.75 23.14 56.38
C LYS A 144 -44.38 22.70 55.86
N GLU A 145 -43.91 21.52 56.25
CA GLU A 145 -42.61 20.98 55.83
C GLU A 145 -42.65 20.36 54.43
N GLN A 146 -43.74 19.65 54.10
CA GLN A 146 -43.95 18.97 52.82
C GLN A 146 -45.37 19.21 52.30
N PRO A 147 -45.66 20.42 51.76
CA PRO A 147 -46.92 20.65 51.05
C PRO A 147 -47.02 19.74 49.83
N LYS A 148 -48.21 19.21 49.54
CA LYS A 148 -48.46 18.43 48.31
C LYS A 148 -48.11 19.28 47.08
N ILE A 149 -47.67 18.67 45.99
CA ILE A 149 -47.28 19.38 44.75
C ILE A 149 -48.38 20.37 44.30
N GLN A 150 -49.64 19.96 44.32
CA GLN A 150 -50.77 20.84 43.98
C GLN A 150 -50.91 22.06 44.91
N GLN A 151 -50.51 21.97 46.17
CA GLN A 151 -50.50 23.09 47.12
C GLN A 151 -49.31 24.03 46.87
N GLN A 152 -48.14 23.50 46.51
CA GLN A 152 -46.96 24.28 46.12
C GLN A 152 -47.23 25.17 44.90
N PHE A 153 -48.00 24.66 43.93
CA PHE A 153 -48.39 25.39 42.72
C PHE A 153 -49.76 26.06 42.83
N SER A 154 -50.39 26.08 44.02
CA SER A 154 -51.76 26.59 44.16
C SER A 154 -51.85 28.10 43.92
N ASP A 155 -50.82 28.84 44.28
CA ASP A 155 -50.66 30.27 44.01
C ASP A 155 -50.41 30.55 42.53
N LEU A 156 -49.55 29.77 41.87
CA LEU A 156 -49.29 29.84 40.43
C LEU A 156 -50.53 29.45 39.62
N LYS A 157 -51.27 28.43 40.04
CA LYS A 157 -52.55 28.04 39.41
C LYS A 157 -53.60 29.15 39.54
N ARG A 158 -53.65 29.85 40.67
CA ARG A 158 -54.50 31.06 40.82
C ARG A 158 -54.02 32.21 39.92
N LYS A 159 -52.71 32.43 39.79
CA LYS A 159 -52.15 33.43 38.86
C LYS A 159 -52.45 33.08 37.40
N LEU A 160 -52.49 31.80 37.06
CA LEU A 160 -52.80 31.30 35.71
C LEU A 160 -54.23 31.66 35.27
N ALA A 161 -55.15 31.88 36.22
CA ALA A 161 -56.49 32.38 35.91
C ALA A 161 -56.52 33.85 35.42
N LEU A 162 -55.42 34.60 35.55
CA LEU A 162 -55.31 35.97 34.99
C LEU A 162 -54.98 35.98 33.49
N VAL A 163 -54.50 34.87 32.93
CA VAL A 163 -54.17 34.74 31.50
C VAL A 163 -55.47 34.72 30.70
N SER A 164 -55.62 35.64 29.76
CA SER A 164 -56.83 35.74 28.94
C SER A 164 -56.96 34.57 27.98
N GLU A 165 -58.18 34.26 27.54
CA GLU A 165 -58.41 33.18 26.57
C GLU A 165 -57.69 33.44 25.24
N GLU A 166 -57.46 34.71 24.88
CA GLU A 166 -56.66 35.10 23.71
C GLU A 166 -55.18 34.71 23.88
N GLU A 167 -54.59 34.94 25.07
CA GLU A 167 -53.22 34.51 25.38
C GLU A 167 -53.10 32.98 25.43
N TRP A 168 -54.15 32.28 25.87
CA TRP A 168 -54.25 30.82 25.80
C TRP A 168 -54.28 30.30 24.37
N ALA A 169 -55.05 30.94 23.48
CA ALA A 169 -55.11 30.58 22.07
C ALA A 169 -53.80 30.91 21.32
N ALA A 170 -53.04 31.90 21.82
CA ALA A 170 -51.77 32.34 21.25
C ALA A 170 -50.53 31.58 21.77
N ILE A 171 -50.68 30.57 22.63
CA ILE A 171 -49.55 29.73 23.06
C ILE A 171 -48.94 29.05 21.82
N PRO A 172 -47.67 29.32 21.48
CA PRO A 172 -47.05 28.68 20.33
C PRO A 172 -46.93 27.17 20.55
N GLU A 173 -47.27 26.39 19.55
CA GLU A 173 -46.96 24.97 19.53
C GLU A 173 -45.43 24.77 19.56
N VAL A 174 -44.95 23.67 20.15
CA VAL A 174 -43.51 23.37 20.21
C VAL A 174 -42.94 23.16 18.80
N GLY A 175 -42.45 24.24 18.20
CA GLY A 175 -41.69 24.20 16.96
C GLY A 175 -40.37 23.43 17.18
N ASP A 176 -40.08 22.49 16.29
CA ASP A 176 -38.92 21.60 16.38
C ASP A 176 -37.61 22.36 16.08
N ALA A 177 -37.10 23.09 17.07
CA ALA A 177 -35.86 23.86 16.98
C ALA A 177 -34.63 22.99 16.66
N ARG A 178 -34.75 21.65 16.74
CA ARG A 178 -33.67 20.67 16.49
C ARG A 178 -33.86 19.83 15.21
N ASN A 179 -34.89 20.07 14.39
CA ASN A 179 -35.12 19.38 13.09
C ASN A 179 -34.98 17.83 13.18
N LYS A 180 -35.66 17.19 14.13
CA LYS A 180 -35.53 15.75 14.40
C LYS A 180 -36.17 14.88 13.31
N GLU A 181 -37.29 15.31 12.72
CA GLU A 181 -37.98 14.55 11.65
C GLU A 181 -37.18 14.48 10.33
N LYS A 182 -36.44 15.54 9.97
CA LYS A 182 -35.56 15.51 8.78
C LYS A 182 -34.32 14.65 8.95
N ARG A 183 -33.94 14.29 10.19
CA ARG A 183 -32.75 13.47 10.48
C ARG A 183 -32.98 11.98 10.28
N ASN A 184 -34.22 11.50 10.33
CA ASN A 184 -34.52 10.07 10.19
C ASN A 184 -35.43 9.74 8.98
N PRO A 185 -34.99 9.95 7.72
CA PRO A 185 -35.55 9.25 6.59
C PRO A 185 -34.56 8.18 6.12
N ARG A 186 -34.45 7.08 6.86
CA ARG A 186 -33.86 5.85 6.32
C ARG A 186 -34.58 4.63 6.88
N ALA A 187 -35.41 4.01 6.05
CA ALA A 187 -35.76 2.62 6.22
C ALA A 187 -34.49 1.80 5.88
N GLU A 188 -33.97 1.07 6.85
CA GLU A 188 -32.75 0.28 6.68
C GLU A 188 -33.01 -0.88 5.72
N LYS A 189 -32.32 -0.86 4.57
CA LYS A 189 -32.19 -2.00 3.68
C LYS A 189 -30.88 -2.70 4.03
N PHE A 190 -30.97 -3.86 4.66
CA PHE A 190 -29.79 -4.67 4.96
C PHE A 190 -29.28 -5.32 3.67
N THR A 191 -28.00 -5.08 3.37
CA THR A 191 -27.25 -5.82 2.36
C THR A 191 -26.12 -6.55 3.09
N PRO A 192 -25.75 -7.78 2.68
CA PRO A 192 -24.59 -8.45 3.26
C PRO A 192 -23.34 -7.61 3.02
N THR A 193 -22.62 -7.26 4.09
CA THR A 193 -21.39 -6.46 4.00
C THR A 193 -20.25 -7.29 3.39
N PRO A 194 -19.42 -6.71 2.51
CA PRO A 194 -18.26 -7.42 1.99
C PRO A 194 -17.19 -7.61 3.07
N ASP A 195 -16.51 -8.76 3.05
CA ASP A 195 -15.53 -9.20 4.06
C ASP A 195 -14.38 -8.19 4.31
N SER A 196 -14.15 -7.28 3.37
CA SER A 196 -13.21 -6.16 3.53
C SER A 196 -13.53 -5.24 4.72
N LEU A 197 -14.82 -5.10 5.10
CA LEU A 197 -15.21 -4.30 6.27
C LEU A 197 -14.95 -5.02 7.59
N ILE A 198 -14.95 -6.36 7.60
CA ILE A 198 -14.55 -7.15 8.77
C ILE A 198 -13.06 -6.97 9.01
N MET A 199 -12.26 -6.97 7.94
CA MET A 199 -10.82 -6.70 8.00
C MET A 199 -10.51 -5.27 8.48
N LEU A 200 -11.30 -4.29 8.05
CA LEU A 200 -11.16 -2.89 8.48
C LEU A 200 -11.64 -2.67 9.93
N ASN A 201 -12.71 -3.32 10.37
CA ASN A 201 -13.16 -3.23 11.76
C ASN A 201 -12.27 -4.01 12.73
N LEU A 202 -11.58 -5.08 12.30
CA LEU A 202 -10.55 -5.72 13.10
C LEU A 202 -9.40 -4.74 13.41
N SER A 203 -9.03 -3.89 12.44
CA SER A 203 -8.04 -2.83 12.66
C SER A 203 -8.56 -1.65 13.49
N ARG A 204 -9.88 -1.41 13.50
CA ARG A 204 -10.50 -0.25 14.17
C ARG A 204 -10.97 -0.54 15.60
N SER A 205 -11.29 -1.80 15.92
CA SER A 205 -11.71 -2.23 17.25
C SER A 205 -10.59 -2.19 18.30
N GLN A 206 -9.32 -2.11 17.88
CA GLN A 206 -8.20 -1.93 18.82
C GLN A 206 -8.11 -0.51 19.42
N ASN A 207 -8.80 0.49 18.84
CA ASN A 207 -8.61 1.89 19.24
C ASN A 207 -9.71 2.48 20.14
N ASN A 208 -10.72 1.72 20.55
CA ASN A 208 -11.75 2.23 21.46
C ASN A 208 -12.29 1.14 22.39
N THR A 209 -11.69 1.01 23.58
CA THR A 209 -12.38 0.43 24.75
C THR A 209 -12.45 1.50 25.83
N ASN A 210 -13.55 2.27 25.84
CA ASN A 210 -14.01 2.97 27.04
C ASN A 210 -15.33 2.34 27.49
N MET A 211 -15.37 2.06 28.79
CA MET A 211 -16.26 1.16 29.50
C MET A 211 -17.70 1.66 29.69
N ASP A 212 -18.59 0.69 29.83
CA ASP A 212 -20.03 0.76 30.14
C ASP A 212 -20.28 1.15 31.62
N PRO A 213 -21.11 2.18 31.94
CA PRO A 213 -21.21 2.76 33.28
C PRO A 213 -22.32 2.13 34.16
N ARG A 214 -22.53 0.82 34.13
CA ARG A 214 -23.78 0.22 34.68
C ARG A 214 -23.67 -0.86 35.74
N ILE A 215 -22.55 -1.00 36.44
CA ILE A 215 -22.47 -1.92 37.58
C ILE A 215 -21.65 -1.24 38.69
N GLN A 216 -22.30 -0.87 39.79
CA GLN A 216 -21.96 -1.30 41.17
C GLN A 216 -22.51 -0.33 42.24
N SER A 217 -23.55 -0.78 42.96
CA SER A 217 -23.97 -0.26 44.27
C SER A 217 -23.92 -1.43 45.25
N GLY A 218 -23.27 -1.27 46.42
CA GLY A 218 -23.33 -2.24 47.50
C GLY A 218 -22.15 -2.28 48.49
N MET A 219 -22.26 -1.46 49.55
CA MET A 219 -21.81 -1.62 50.95
C MET A 219 -20.32 -1.73 51.41
N LYS A 220 -19.94 -0.68 52.17
CA LYS A 220 -19.30 -0.61 53.52
C LYS A 220 -17.78 -0.87 53.73
N THR A 221 -17.03 0.24 53.82
CA THR A 221 -16.10 0.71 54.90
C THR A 221 -15.23 -0.29 55.69
N PRO A 222 -13.93 0.02 55.97
CA PRO A 222 -13.60 1.12 56.89
C PRO A 222 -12.35 1.98 56.57
N MET A 223 -12.40 3.21 57.10
CA MET A 223 -11.30 4.16 57.37
C MET A 223 -10.63 4.91 56.20
N GLY A 224 -10.67 6.24 56.31
CA GLY A 224 -9.45 7.04 56.13
C GLY A 224 -9.43 8.09 55.01
N SER A 225 -9.89 9.30 55.34
CA SER A 225 -9.40 10.62 54.87
C SER A 225 -9.45 10.97 53.38
N GLY A 226 -10.17 12.05 53.08
CA GLY A 226 -10.33 12.62 51.75
C GLY A 226 -9.10 13.35 51.23
N LEU A 227 -8.83 13.15 49.93
CA LEU A 227 -7.95 13.95 49.09
C LEU A 227 -8.45 13.86 47.65
N THR A 228 -9.23 14.85 47.22
CA THR A 228 -9.60 15.03 45.80
C THR A 228 -8.70 16.08 45.19
N SER A 229 -7.70 15.64 44.43
CA SER A 229 -6.84 16.50 43.61
C SER A 229 -7.40 16.60 42.19
N THR A 230 -7.80 17.81 41.80
CA THR A 230 -8.06 18.23 40.43
C THR A 230 -6.75 18.73 39.79
N ILE A 231 -6.30 18.04 38.74
CA ILE A 231 -5.25 18.39 37.76
C ILE A 231 -5.86 18.06 36.40
N GLY A 232 -5.83 18.86 35.32
CA GLY A 232 -5.25 20.17 34.92
C GLY A 232 -5.87 20.51 33.54
N GLY A 233 -5.61 21.60 32.82
CA GLY A 233 -4.63 22.68 32.92
C GLY A 233 -4.76 23.62 31.68
N PHE A 234 -4.42 24.90 31.90
CA PHE A 234 -3.55 25.80 31.10
C PHE A 234 -3.57 25.86 29.56
N SER A 235 -3.81 27.08 29.05
CA SER A 235 -2.97 27.69 28.01
C SER A 235 -2.82 29.21 28.25
N THR A 236 -1.74 29.74 27.71
CA THR A 236 -0.87 30.79 28.26
C THR A 236 -1.26 32.23 27.90
N SER A 237 -0.80 33.15 28.74
CA SER A 237 -0.88 34.61 28.65
C SER A 237 0.10 35.25 27.66
N MET A 238 -0.33 36.42 27.15
CA MET A 238 0.47 37.64 26.94
C MET A 238 0.87 38.00 25.49
N ALA A 239 0.05 38.84 24.85
CA ALA A 239 0.48 39.91 23.95
C ALA A 239 -0.68 40.91 23.78
N ALA A 240 -0.87 41.76 24.78
CA ALA A 240 -1.66 42.97 24.69
C ALA A 240 -0.78 44.09 24.13
N ALA A 241 -1.07 44.55 22.91
CA ALA A 241 -0.69 45.89 22.44
C ALA A 241 -1.51 46.21 21.19
N PHE A 242 -2.07 47.42 21.16
CA PHE A 242 -2.76 48.13 20.07
C PHE A 242 -4.29 48.15 20.04
N ALA A 243 -4.77 49.39 20.20
CA ALA A 243 -6.08 49.97 19.90
C ALA A 243 -7.21 49.59 20.88
N GLY A 244 -7.90 50.52 21.53
CA GLY A 244 -7.96 51.96 21.39
C GLY A 244 -9.22 52.41 22.12
N ILE A 245 -9.06 53.35 23.04
CA ILE A 245 -10.10 53.93 23.88
C ILE A 245 -11.02 54.79 23.00
N GLN A 246 -12.34 54.55 23.00
CA GLN A 246 -13.31 55.65 22.95
C GLN A 246 -14.68 55.26 23.53
N THR A 247 -15.02 56.02 24.55
CA THR A 247 -16.24 56.13 25.34
C THR A 247 -17.45 56.63 24.54
N SER A 248 -18.65 56.12 24.85
CA SER A 248 -19.83 56.99 24.97
C SER A 248 -20.84 56.41 25.94
N MET A 249 -21.24 57.25 26.89
CA MET A 249 -22.04 56.93 28.06
C MET A 249 -23.53 56.93 27.74
N THR A 250 -24.29 56.08 28.44
CA THR A 250 -25.68 56.38 28.81
C THR A 250 -25.96 55.77 30.20
N PRO A 251 -26.61 56.51 31.13
CA PRO A 251 -26.57 56.18 32.55
C PRO A 251 -27.78 55.35 32.98
N GLY A 252 -27.52 54.21 33.64
CA GLY A 252 -28.57 53.36 34.21
C GLY A 252 -28.00 52.21 35.06
N THR A 253 -27.72 52.50 36.33
CA THR A 253 -27.95 51.64 37.52
C THR A 253 -27.56 50.14 37.47
N SER A 254 -26.39 49.80 38.03
CA SER A 254 -26.23 48.84 39.15
C SER A 254 -24.74 48.64 39.46
N THR A 255 -24.35 48.83 40.72
CA THR A 255 -23.02 48.54 41.25
C THR A 255 -23.01 47.10 41.78
N ASP A 256 -22.73 46.12 40.92
CA ASP A 256 -22.43 44.76 41.37
C ASP A 256 -20.92 44.49 41.20
N ILE A 257 -20.25 44.21 42.32
CA ILE A 257 -18.84 43.82 42.35
C ILE A 257 -18.76 42.31 42.04
N ASP A 258 -18.12 41.96 40.93
CA ASP A 258 -17.92 40.56 40.51
C ASP A 258 -16.84 39.86 41.37
N LEU A 259 -17.29 39.22 42.45
CA LEU A 259 -16.45 38.47 43.41
C LEU A 259 -15.72 37.27 42.77
N GLN A 260 -16.21 36.73 41.64
CA GLN A 260 -15.56 35.60 40.97
C GLN A 260 -14.27 36.03 40.29
N ARG A 261 -14.27 37.22 39.66
CA ARG A 261 -13.05 37.80 39.08
C ARG A 261 -12.00 38.12 40.15
N PHE A 262 -12.44 38.61 41.31
CA PHE A 262 -11.54 38.87 42.43
C PHE A 262 -10.96 37.56 43.00
N GLY A 263 -11.76 36.50 43.10
CA GLY A 263 -11.32 35.17 43.50
C GLY A 263 -10.33 34.56 42.50
N GLN A 264 -10.63 34.61 41.20
CA GLN A 264 -9.74 34.14 40.14
C GLN A 264 -8.42 34.91 40.09
N ALA A 265 -8.46 36.25 40.25
CA ALA A 265 -7.27 37.08 40.31
C ALA A 265 -6.40 36.74 41.54
N ARG A 266 -7.02 36.48 42.69
CA ARG A 266 -6.29 36.08 43.91
C ARG A 266 -5.70 34.68 43.80
N THR A 267 -6.40 33.72 43.18
CA THR A 267 -5.89 32.37 42.90
C THR A 267 -4.76 32.40 41.88
N ALA A 268 -4.83 33.26 40.85
CA ALA A 268 -3.74 33.45 39.91
C ALA A 268 -2.52 34.12 40.57
N LEU A 269 -2.72 35.11 41.44
CA LEU A 269 -1.63 35.72 42.21
C LEU A 269 -0.99 34.71 43.17
N MET A 270 -1.79 33.83 43.78
CA MET A 270 -1.29 32.73 44.59
C MET A 270 -0.52 31.71 43.76
N GLY A 271 -0.99 31.37 42.55
CA GLY A 271 -0.27 30.54 41.58
C GLY A 271 1.10 31.12 41.25
N ILE A 272 1.17 32.42 40.93
CA ILE A 272 2.46 33.10 40.63
C ILE A 272 3.41 33.07 41.84
N LYS A 273 2.90 33.26 43.06
CA LYS A 273 3.73 33.16 44.28
C LYS A 273 4.20 31.73 44.56
N MET A 274 3.37 30.75 44.26
CA MET A 274 3.74 29.33 44.38
C MET A 274 4.74 28.93 43.29
N ASP A 275 4.62 29.46 42.07
CA ASP A 275 5.58 29.26 40.99
C ASP A 275 6.93 29.90 41.31
N GLN A 276 6.95 31.11 41.89
CA GLN A 276 8.20 31.72 42.40
C GLN A 276 8.86 30.91 43.51
N ALA A 277 8.06 30.28 44.38
CA ALA A 277 8.55 29.38 45.40
C ALA A 277 9.01 28.03 44.80
N SER A 278 8.37 27.55 43.74
CA SER A 278 8.68 26.27 43.09
C SER A 278 9.91 26.36 42.18
N ASP A 279 10.15 27.51 41.52
CA ASP A 279 11.36 27.81 40.74
C ASP A 279 12.63 27.79 41.60
N SER A 280 12.49 28.04 42.90
CA SER A 280 13.58 27.98 43.87
C SER A 280 13.88 26.55 44.34
N VAL A 281 13.01 25.58 44.04
CA VAL A 281 13.15 24.18 44.44
C VAL A 281 13.75 23.39 43.28
N SER A 282 15.08 23.32 43.23
CA SER A 282 15.80 22.45 42.29
C SER A 282 15.60 20.97 42.62
N GLY A 283 15.42 20.12 41.59
CA GLY A 283 15.26 18.66 41.76
C GLY A 283 13.84 18.13 41.53
N GLN A 284 12.91 18.98 41.06
CA GLN A 284 11.59 18.51 40.60
C GLN A 284 11.74 17.71 39.30
N THR A 285 11.31 16.45 39.31
CA THR A 285 11.35 15.59 38.11
C THR A 285 10.05 15.71 37.33
N VAL A 286 10.07 16.44 36.21
CA VAL A 286 8.97 16.45 35.24
C VAL A 286 9.44 15.72 33.99
N VAL A 287 8.79 14.60 33.66
CA VAL A 287 9.04 13.89 32.39
C VAL A 287 8.19 14.57 31.30
N ASP A 288 8.78 14.83 30.14
CA ASP A 288 8.02 15.32 28.98
C ASP A 288 6.96 14.27 28.58
N PRO A 289 5.65 14.56 28.71
CA PRO A 289 4.59 13.61 28.39
C PRO A 289 4.65 13.16 26.94
N ARG A 290 5.12 14.01 26.00
CA ARG A 290 5.26 13.63 24.60
C ARG A 290 6.44 12.69 24.38
N GLY A 291 7.60 12.99 24.95
CA GLY A 291 8.75 12.09 24.98
C GLY A 291 8.43 10.74 25.61
N TYR A 292 7.68 10.73 26.72
CA TYR A 292 7.29 9.49 27.38
C TYR A 292 6.29 8.68 26.56
N LEU A 293 5.27 9.30 25.97
CA LEU A 293 4.30 8.62 25.12
C LEU A 293 4.91 8.10 23.81
N THR A 294 5.89 8.80 23.25
CA THR A 294 6.64 8.33 22.07
C THR A 294 7.58 7.17 22.41
N ASN A 295 8.20 7.18 23.59
CA ASN A 295 8.95 6.03 24.08
C ASN A 295 8.02 4.83 24.34
N LEU A 296 6.85 5.05 24.96
CA LEU A 296 5.86 4.00 25.15
C LEU A 296 5.37 3.42 23.82
N SER A 297 5.07 4.27 22.82
CA SER A 297 4.67 3.79 21.50
C SER A 297 5.79 3.03 20.77
N SER A 298 7.06 3.38 21.02
CA SER A 298 8.22 2.64 20.51
C SER A 298 8.43 1.28 21.19
N THR A 299 7.95 1.10 22.43
CA THR A 299 8.04 -0.16 23.18
C THR A 299 6.89 -1.13 22.94
N VAL A 300 5.87 -0.74 22.16
CA VAL A 300 4.76 -1.65 21.84
C VAL A 300 5.30 -2.80 20.98
N PRO A 301 5.21 -4.06 21.44
CA PRO A 301 5.65 -5.20 20.65
C PRO A 301 4.84 -5.29 19.35
N GLN A 302 5.50 -5.24 18.20
CA GLN A 302 4.84 -5.42 16.89
C GLN A 302 4.29 -6.85 16.69
N TYR A 303 4.70 -7.80 17.53
CA TYR A 303 4.34 -9.22 17.49
C TYR A 303 3.58 -9.69 18.75
N GLY A 304 2.65 -8.88 19.26
CA GLY A 304 1.70 -9.35 20.28
C GLY A 304 0.53 -10.08 19.62
N GLY A 305 0.48 -11.40 19.72
CA GLY A 305 -0.75 -12.17 19.41
C GLY A 305 -1.90 -11.78 20.34
N ASP A 306 -3.13 -12.19 20.02
CA ASP A 306 -4.28 -11.96 20.91
C ASP A 306 -4.00 -12.57 22.28
N ILE A 307 -4.05 -11.74 23.34
CA ILE A 307 -3.74 -12.15 24.71
C ILE A 307 -4.61 -13.32 25.18
N ALA A 308 -5.84 -13.44 24.67
CA ALA A 308 -6.73 -14.55 24.99
C ALA A 308 -6.23 -15.87 24.38
N ASP A 309 -5.87 -15.86 23.10
CA ASP A 309 -5.34 -17.03 22.41
C ASP A 309 -3.97 -17.41 22.93
N VAL A 310 -3.15 -16.43 23.30
CA VAL A 310 -1.85 -16.65 23.95
C VAL A 310 -2.04 -17.35 25.29
N LYS A 311 -2.99 -16.93 26.14
CA LYS A 311 -3.28 -17.62 27.41
C LYS A 311 -3.82 -19.03 27.18
N LYS A 312 -4.64 -19.23 26.15
CA LYS A 312 -5.12 -20.57 25.75
C LYS A 312 -3.96 -21.45 25.29
N ALA A 313 -3.03 -20.91 24.50
CA ALA A 313 -1.82 -21.60 24.06
C ALA A 313 -0.89 -21.91 25.24
N GLN A 314 -0.75 -21.02 26.23
CA GLN A 314 -0.01 -21.29 27.48
C GLN A 314 -0.63 -22.48 28.24
N ALA A 315 -1.96 -22.50 28.39
CA ALA A 315 -2.66 -23.60 29.06
C ALA A 315 -2.50 -24.92 28.31
N LEU A 316 -2.59 -24.88 26.97
CA LEU A 316 -2.38 -26.05 26.11
C LEU A 316 -0.94 -26.56 26.20
N LEU A 317 0.06 -25.69 26.06
CA LEU A 317 1.46 -26.11 26.13
C LEU A 317 1.85 -26.56 27.54
N LYS A 318 1.20 -26.01 28.57
CA LYS A 318 1.31 -26.52 29.94
C LYS A 318 0.72 -27.92 30.09
N SER A 319 -0.42 -28.23 29.50
CA SER A 319 -0.94 -29.60 29.53
C SER A 319 -0.09 -30.56 28.70
N VAL A 320 0.47 -30.11 27.56
CA VAL A 320 1.34 -30.93 26.70
C VAL A 320 2.66 -31.27 27.40
N ARG A 321 3.30 -30.33 28.11
CA ARG A 321 4.55 -30.61 28.84
C ARG A 321 4.33 -31.51 30.06
N GLU A 322 3.17 -31.43 30.70
CA GLU A 322 2.82 -32.25 31.87
C GLU A 322 2.46 -33.68 31.45
N THR A 323 1.74 -33.83 30.33
CA THR A 323 1.40 -35.15 29.76
C THR A 323 2.60 -35.85 29.13
N ASN A 324 3.49 -35.11 28.47
CA ASN A 324 4.66 -35.66 27.79
C ASN A 324 5.97 -34.98 28.22
N PRO A 325 6.53 -35.32 29.40
CA PRO A 325 7.79 -34.74 29.87
C PRO A 325 8.99 -34.99 28.94
N ASN A 326 9.01 -36.12 28.24
CA ASN A 326 10.11 -36.52 27.35
C ASN A 326 10.03 -35.89 25.95
N HIS A 327 8.98 -35.12 25.63
CA HIS A 327 8.83 -34.51 24.32
C HIS A 327 9.50 -33.14 24.25
N ALA A 328 10.71 -33.07 23.66
CA ALA A 328 11.49 -31.84 23.59
C ALA A 328 10.80 -30.65 22.88
N PRO A 329 10.09 -30.83 21.75
CA PRO A 329 9.41 -29.72 21.08
C PRO A 329 8.33 -29.03 21.93
N ALA A 330 7.70 -29.72 22.88
CA ALA A 330 6.70 -29.11 23.77
C ALA A 330 7.33 -28.06 24.69
N TRP A 331 8.49 -28.38 25.27
CA TRP A 331 9.24 -27.45 26.11
C TRP A 331 9.76 -26.26 25.32
N ILE A 332 10.25 -26.51 24.10
CA ILE A 332 10.68 -25.45 23.18
C ILE A 332 9.51 -24.53 22.83
N ALA A 333 8.37 -25.08 22.41
CA ALA A 333 7.19 -24.31 22.05
C ALA A 333 6.66 -23.47 23.22
N ALA A 334 6.64 -24.03 24.43
CA ALA A 334 6.21 -23.33 25.63
C ALA A 334 7.13 -22.14 25.94
N ALA A 335 8.44 -22.33 25.84
CA ALA A 335 9.40 -21.28 26.10
C ALA A 335 9.45 -20.22 24.99
N SER A 336 9.33 -20.61 23.72
CA SER A 336 9.21 -19.66 22.62
C SER A 336 7.93 -18.83 22.72
N LEU A 337 6.84 -19.42 23.19
CA LEU A 337 5.60 -18.68 23.43
C LEU A 337 5.82 -17.60 24.50
N GLU A 338 6.43 -17.94 25.64
CA GLU A 338 6.74 -16.96 26.69
C GLU A 338 7.75 -15.89 26.24
N GLU A 339 8.67 -16.24 25.35
CA GLU A 339 9.58 -15.28 24.71
C GLU A 339 8.83 -14.28 23.84
N THR A 340 7.91 -14.74 22.98
CA THR A 340 7.11 -13.85 22.11
C THR A 340 6.24 -12.89 22.91
N ILE A 341 5.84 -13.27 24.12
CA ILE A 341 5.09 -12.43 25.07
C ILE A 341 6.00 -11.41 25.77
N GLY A 342 7.33 -11.63 25.76
CA GLY A 342 8.32 -10.81 26.44
C GLY A 342 8.66 -11.26 27.86
N LYS A 343 8.14 -12.40 28.34
CA LYS A 343 8.42 -12.97 29.67
C LYS A 343 9.63 -13.91 29.63
N ILE A 344 10.78 -13.35 29.27
CA ILE A 344 12.02 -14.11 29.01
C ILE A 344 12.46 -14.92 30.24
N GLN A 345 12.29 -14.42 31.46
CA GLN A 345 12.72 -15.16 32.65
C GLN A 345 11.87 -16.42 32.91
N ILE A 346 10.57 -16.37 32.61
CA ILE A 346 9.69 -17.55 32.72
C ILE A 346 10.08 -18.57 31.65
N ALA A 347 10.33 -18.10 30.43
CA ALA A 347 10.83 -18.95 29.34
C ALA A 347 12.11 -19.68 29.74
N ARG A 348 13.09 -18.97 30.32
CA ARG A 348 14.36 -19.54 30.80
C ARG A 348 14.14 -20.68 31.81
N ASN A 349 13.32 -20.44 32.82
CA ASN A 349 13.02 -21.45 33.84
C ASN A 349 12.34 -22.68 33.24
N ILE A 350 11.39 -22.50 32.32
CA ILE A 350 10.70 -23.60 31.62
C ILE A 350 11.69 -24.44 30.82
N ILE A 351 12.65 -23.83 30.12
CA ILE A 351 13.63 -24.60 29.35
C ILE A 351 14.59 -25.35 30.28
N LEU A 352 15.06 -24.74 31.36
CA LEU A 352 15.95 -25.43 32.32
C LEU A 352 15.25 -26.66 32.92
N GLU A 353 13.98 -26.52 33.32
CA GLU A 353 13.17 -27.66 33.79
C GLU A 353 13.02 -28.73 32.70
N GLY A 354 12.84 -28.31 31.46
CA GLY A 354 12.85 -29.22 30.31
C GLY A 354 14.18 -29.96 30.17
N CYS A 355 15.32 -29.28 30.37
CA CYS A 355 16.67 -29.84 30.17
C CYS A 355 16.98 -30.94 31.18
N ASP A 356 16.54 -30.75 32.42
CA ASP A 356 16.66 -31.75 33.48
C ASP A 356 15.79 -32.98 33.19
N LYS A 357 14.59 -32.76 32.64
CA LYS A 357 13.65 -33.85 32.28
C LYS A 357 14.07 -34.61 31.03
N ASN A 358 14.65 -33.93 30.03
CA ASN A 358 15.09 -34.54 28.78
C ASN A 358 16.55 -34.18 28.42
N PRO A 359 17.53 -34.80 29.09
CA PRO A 359 18.95 -34.53 28.85
C PRO A 359 19.45 -35.03 27.49
N ARG A 360 18.71 -35.93 26.82
CA ARG A 360 19.11 -36.54 25.53
C ARG A 360 18.77 -35.67 24.33
N SER A 361 17.88 -34.70 24.45
CA SER A 361 17.47 -33.86 23.31
C SER A 361 18.48 -32.75 23.02
N GLU A 362 18.93 -32.61 21.76
CA GLU A 362 19.92 -31.60 21.35
C GLU A 362 19.30 -30.21 21.22
N ASP A 363 18.12 -30.14 20.59
CA ASP A 363 17.48 -28.88 20.24
C ASP A 363 17.06 -28.09 21.50
N LEU A 364 16.72 -28.80 22.58
CA LEU A 364 16.38 -28.19 23.86
C LEU A 364 17.58 -27.49 24.52
N TRP A 365 18.75 -28.13 24.52
CA TRP A 365 19.98 -27.51 25.01
C TRP A 365 20.37 -26.31 24.15
N LEU A 366 20.16 -26.36 22.83
CA LEU A 366 20.42 -25.22 21.95
C LEU A 366 19.50 -24.04 22.24
N GLU A 367 18.21 -24.29 22.48
CA GLU A 367 17.26 -23.25 22.86
C GLU A 367 17.54 -22.70 24.26
N ALA A 368 17.97 -23.53 25.21
CA ALA A 368 18.42 -23.09 26.53
C ALA A 368 19.57 -22.09 26.39
N VAL A 369 20.57 -22.45 25.59
CA VAL A 369 21.74 -21.62 25.32
C VAL A 369 21.39 -20.32 24.60
N ARG A 370 20.35 -20.32 23.75
CA ARG A 370 19.89 -19.11 23.06
C ARG A 370 19.18 -18.14 23.98
N LEU A 371 18.34 -18.63 24.90
CA LEU A 371 17.55 -17.78 25.80
C LEU A 371 18.37 -17.16 26.94
N HIS A 372 19.46 -17.81 27.34
CA HIS A 372 20.23 -17.39 28.50
C HIS A 372 21.33 -16.38 28.14
N PRO A 373 21.72 -15.50 29.08
CA PRO A 373 22.89 -14.66 28.92
C PRO A 373 24.16 -15.50 28.69
N PRO A 374 25.20 -14.94 28.05
CA PRO A 374 26.37 -15.71 27.61
C PRO A 374 27.11 -16.41 28.75
N ASP A 375 27.15 -15.83 29.95
CA ASP A 375 27.87 -16.42 31.10
C ASP A 375 27.16 -17.66 31.68
N GLU A 376 25.83 -17.63 31.74
CA GLU A 376 25.02 -18.78 32.15
C GLU A 376 24.96 -19.84 31.05
N ALA A 377 24.86 -19.38 29.80
CA ALA A 377 24.86 -20.24 28.63
C ALA A 377 26.13 -21.13 28.55
N LYS A 378 27.30 -20.63 28.96
CA LYS A 378 28.53 -21.45 29.04
C LYS A 378 28.41 -22.61 30.03
N LYS A 379 27.77 -22.39 31.18
CA LYS A 379 27.53 -23.45 32.17
C LYS A 379 26.55 -24.49 31.62
N ILE A 380 25.49 -24.03 30.96
CA ILE A 380 24.48 -24.88 30.30
C ILE A 380 25.12 -25.69 29.16
N VAL A 381 26.04 -25.12 28.39
CA VAL A 381 26.79 -25.86 27.37
C VAL A 381 27.67 -26.92 28.02
N ALA A 382 28.34 -26.62 29.13
CA ALA A 382 29.19 -27.59 29.82
C ALA A 382 28.38 -28.79 30.34
N THR A 383 27.18 -28.56 30.87
CA THR A 383 26.25 -29.63 31.26
C THR A 383 25.73 -30.38 30.04
N ALA A 384 25.35 -29.68 28.97
CA ALA A 384 24.89 -30.30 27.73
C ALA A 384 25.93 -31.25 27.12
N VAL A 385 27.20 -30.82 27.05
CA VAL A 385 28.31 -31.64 26.54
C VAL A 385 28.58 -32.86 27.43
N SER A 386 28.37 -32.74 28.75
CA SER A 386 28.54 -33.87 29.67
C SER A 386 27.51 -34.99 29.40
N HIS A 387 26.27 -34.63 29.06
CA HIS A 387 25.20 -35.56 28.71
C HIS A 387 25.33 -36.06 27.26
N ARG A 388 25.77 -35.22 26.33
CA ARG A 388 25.95 -35.56 24.91
C ARG A 388 27.27 -35.04 24.35
N ARG A 389 28.25 -35.93 24.28
CA ARG A 389 29.58 -35.65 23.73
C ARG A 389 29.62 -35.62 22.20
N ASP A 390 28.71 -36.37 21.56
CA ASP A 390 28.72 -36.61 20.10
C ASP A 390 28.04 -35.48 19.27
N SER A 391 27.50 -34.47 19.94
CA SER A 391 26.63 -33.48 19.30
C SER A 391 27.40 -32.31 18.68
N VAL A 392 27.45 -32.27 17.35
CA VAL A 392 28.15 -31.22 16.58
C VAL A 392 27.56 -29.82 16.81
N ARG A 393 26.23 -29.66 16.85
CA ARG A 393 25.61 -28.33 16.94
C ARG A 393 25.83 -27.69 18.31
N ILE A 394 25.87 -28.48 19.38
CA ILE A 394 26.17 -27.98 20.74
C ILE A 394 27.60 -27.44 20.80
N TRP A 395 28.57 -28.17 20.23
CA TRP A 395 29.95 -27.71 20.14
C TRP A 395 30.13 -26.47 19.28
N LEU A 396 29.41 -26.35 18.17
CA LEU A 396 29.41 -25.13 17.37
C LEU A 396 28.81 -23.95 18.15
N LYS A 397 27.72 -24.17 18.88
CA LYS A 397 27.11 -23.14 19.71
C LYS A 397 28.02 -22.72 20.86
N ALA A 398 28.72 -23.67 21.47
CA ALA A 398 29.77 -23.42 22.46
C ALA A 398 30.86 -22.49 21.90
N ALA A 399 31.35 -22.78 20.69
CA ALA A 399 32.35 -21.95 20.02
C ALA A 399 31.83 -20.54 19.68
N GLN A 400 30.53 -20.36 19.43
CA GLN A 400 29.94 -19.04 19.20
C GLN A 400 29.80 -18.21 20.48
N LEU A 401 29.59 -18.84 21.65
CA LEU A 401 29.46 -18.14 22.93
C LEU A 401 30.78 -17.56 23.46
N GLU A 402 31.90 -18.16 23.08
CA GLU A 402 33.21 -17.60 23.44
C GLU A 402 33.50 -16.35 22.61
N LEU A 403 34.12 -15.34 23.22
CA LEU A 403 34.57 -14.14 22.51
C LEU A 403 36.03 -14.28 22.06
N ASP A 404 36.85 -14.97 22.87
CA ASP A 404 38.28 -15.13 22.63
C ASP A 404 38.60 -16.20 21.57
N LYS A 405 39.38 -15.83 20.55
CA LYS A 405 39.86 -16.75 19.49
C LYS A 405 40.56 -17.99 20.06
N LYS A 406 41.37 -17.82 21.11
CA LYS A 406 42.08 -18.93 21.79
C LYS A 406 41.14 -19.86 22.55
N ALA A 407 40.07 -19.34 23.17
CA ALA A 407 39.08 -20.14 23.86
C ALA A 407 38.25 -20.96 22.86
N LYS A 408 37.84 -20.34 21.75
CA LYS A 408 37.16 -21.02 20.63
C LYS A 408 37.97 -22.19 20.09
N GLN A 409 39.26 -21.98 19.82
CA GLN A 409 40.17 -23.04 19.36
C GLN A 409 40.25 -24.20 20.36
N LYS A 410 40.34 -23.93 21.67
CA LYS A 410 40.35 -24.97 22.70
C LYS A 410 39.03 -25.76 22.72
N VAL A 411 37.89 -25.07 22.63
CA VAL A 411 36.56 -25.71 22.57
C VAL A 411 36.44 -26.58 21.33
N LEU A 412 36.86 -26.10 20.17
CA LEU A 412 36.78 -26.86 18.91
C LEU A 412 37.77 -28.02 18.86
N ARG A 413 38.97 -27.91 19.46
CA ARG A 413 39.89 -29.05 19.60
C ARG A 413 39.30 -30.15 20.47
N LYS A 414 38.67 -29.78 21.61
CA LYS A 414 37.92 -30.73 22.45
C LYS A 414 36.72 -31.32 21.69
N ALA A 415 36.07 -30.54 20.84
CA ALA A 415 34.98 -31.02 20.01
C ALA A 415 35.47 -32.05 18.98
N LEU A 416 36.61 -31.81 18.33
CA LEU A 416 37.21 -32.71 17.35
C LEU A 416 37.79 -33.99 17.98
N GLU A 417 38.24 -33.93 19.23
CA GLU A 417 38.64 -35.11 20.01
C GLU A 417 37.44 -36.05 20.24
N ASN A 418 36.26 -35.49 20.51
CA ASN A 418 35.04 -36.26 20.71
C ASN A 418 34.37 -36.69 19.40
N VAL A 419 34.37 -35.81 18.38
CA VAL A 419 33.69 -36.03 17.09
C VAL A 419 34.63 -35.71 15.92
N PRO A 420 35.53 -36.64 15.56
CA PRO A 420 36.48 -36.42 14.47
C PRO A 420 35.86 -36.54 13.07
N LYS A 421 34.67 -37.14 12.93
CA LYS A 421 34.02 -37.41 11.63
C LYS A 421 33.18 -36.26 11.08
N SER A 422 33.02 -35.16 11.83
CA SER A 422 32.13 -34.07 11.43
C SER A 422 32.85 -33.00 10.63
N VAL A 423 32.43 -32.80 9.38
CA VAL A 423 32.97 -31.77 8.48
C VAL A 423 32.76 -30.35 9.05
N GLN A 424 31.60 -30.10 9.67
CA GLN A 424 31.26 -28.76 10.18
C GLN A 424 32.19 -28.29 11.29
N LEU A 425 32.61 -29.18 12.22
CA LEU A 425 33.58 -28.82 13.26
C LEU A 425 34.96 -28.55 12.68
N TRP A 426 35.39 -29.35 11.70
CA TRP A 426 36.65 -29.12 11.01
C TRP A 426 36.66 -27.75 10.33
N LYS A 427 35.60 -27.39 9.58
CA LYS A 427 35.48 -26.06 8.97
C LYS A 427 35.57 -24.93 10.01
N ALA A 428 34.79 -25.02 11.09
CA ALA A 428 34.80 -24.01 12.15
C ALA A 428 36.17 -23.90 12.85
N ALA A 429 36.90 -25.01 12.97
CA ALA A 429 38.27 -24.99 13.51
C ALA A 429 39.25 -24.34 12.53
N ILE A 430 39.16 -24.66 11.24
CA ILE A 430 40.04 -24.16 10.19
C ILE A 430 39.89 -22.65 10.00
N GLU A 431 38.67 -22.12 10.03
CA GLU A 431 38.40 -20.67 9.92
C GLU A 431 39.08 -19.83 11.00
N LEU A 432 39.38 -20.43 12.15
CA LEU A 432 40.00 -19.76 13.29
C LEU A 432 41.52 -19.91 13.35
N GLU A 433 42.15 -20.66 12.45
CA GLU A 433 43.59 -20.91 12.50
C GLU A 433 44.36 -20.15 11.40
N ASP A 434 45.64 -19.89 11.69
CA ASP A 434 46.57 -19.26 10.74
C ASP A 434 46.89 -20.27 9.62
N PRO A 435 47.26 -19.81 8.40
CA PRO A 435 47.32 -20.67 7.20
C PRO A 435 48.20 -21.92 7.36
N ASP A 436 49.31 -21.84 8.10
CA ASP A 436 50.19 -22.98 8.33
C ASP A 436 49.57 -24.03 9.26
N ASN A 437 48.89 -23.60 10.32
CA ASN A 437 48.19 -24.48 11.26
C ASN A 437 46.91 -25.04 10.64
N ALA A 438 46.20 -24.20 9.86
CA ALA A 438 45.05 -24.60 9.07
C ALA A 438 45.40 -25.71 8.09
N ARG A 439 46.57 -25.64 7.43
CA ARG A 439 47.08 -26.72 6.56
C ARG A 439 47.28 -28.03 7.34
N LEU A 440 47.94 -27.97 8.50
CA LEU A 440 48.15 -29.16 9.34
C LEU A 440 46.82 -29.78 9.80
N LEU A 441 45.88 -28.95 10.26
CA LEU A 441 44.54 -29.45 10.61
C LEU A 441 43.82 -30.02 9.39
N LEU A 442 43.92 -29.39 8.22
CA LEU A 442 43.28 -29.85 6.98
C LEU A 442 43.80 -31.22 6.55
N THR A 443 45.10 -31.50 6.66
CA THR A 443 45.65 -32.85 6.37
C THR A 443 45.01 -33.92 7.25
N ARG A 444 44.90 -33.66 8.56
CA ARG A 444 44.20 -34.57 9.48
C ARG A 444 42.70 -34.62 9.22
N ALA A 445 42.09 -33.50 8.80
CA ALA A 445 40.68 -33.41 8.51
C ALA A 445 40.28 -34.26 7.30
N VAL A 446 41.09 -34.25 6.24
CA VAL A 446 40.83 -35.07 5.03
C VAL A 446 41.07 -36.56 5.27
N GLU A 447 41.98 -36.93 6.19
CA GLU A 447 42.15 -38.31 6.65
C GLU A 447 40.92 -38.79 7.44
N CYS A 448 40.39 -37.95 8.33
CA CYS A 448 39.20 -38.27 9.13
C CYS A 448 37.90 -38.25 8.30
N CYS A 449 37.82 -37.35 7.30
CA CYS A 449 36.65 -37.10 6.46
C CYS A 449 37.02 -37.17 4.96
N PRO A 450 37.29 -38.37 4.41
CA PRO A 450 37.75 -38.51 3.04
C PRO A 450 36.67 -38.20 1.99
N LEU A 451 35.38 -38.25 2.38
CA LEU A 451 34.26 -38.03 1.47
C LEU A 451 33.95 -36.56 1.23
N SER A 452 34.41 -35.64 2.08
CA SER A 452 34.05 -34.23 1.99
C SER A 452 34.96 -33.46 1.05
N VAL A 453 34.43 -33.02 -0.09
CA VAL A 453 35.19 -32.29 -1.11
C VAL A 453 35.66 -30.92 -0.66
N GLU A 454 34.87 -30.22 0.15
CA GLU A 454 35.19 -28.85 0.57
C GLU A 454 36.50 -28.77 1.38
N LEU A 455 36.77 -29.78 2.22
CA LEU A 455 38.03 -29.87 2.96
C LEU A 455 39.20 -30.15 2.01
N TRP A 456 39.05 -31.05 1.05
CA TRP A 456 40.05 -31.31 0.01
C TRP A 456 40.37 -30.06 -0.82
N LEU A 457 39.35 -29.29 -1.18
CA LEU A 457 39.51 -28.03 -1.92
C LEU A 457 40.17 -26.94 -1.08
N ALA A 458 39.82 -26.82 0.21
CA ALA A 458 40.47 -25.88 1.13
C ALA A 458 41.95 -26.23 1.33
N LEU A 459 42.26 -27.52 1.46
CA LEU A 459 43.63 -28.01 1.55
C LEU A 459 44.41 -27.66 0.27
N ALA A 460 43.85 -27.94 -0.90
CA ALA A 460 44.49 -27.64 -2.19
C ALA A 460 44.63 -26.13 -2.47
N LYS A 461 43.93 -25.25 -1.75
CA LYS A 461 44.12 -23.78 -1.79
C LYS A 461 45.32 -23.31 -0.97
N LEU A 462 45.59 -23.96 0.15
CA LEU A 462 46.65 -23.54 1.08
C LEU A 462 48.00 -24.19 0.76
N GLU A 463 48.02 -25.25 -0.04
CA GLU A 463 49.25 -25.95 -0.39
C GLU A 463 49.95 -25.42 -1.64
N THR A 464 51.26 -25.70 -1.69
CA THR A 464 52.09 -25.56 -2.89
C THR A 464 51.56 -26.42 -4.03
N TYR A 465 51.73 -25.97 -5.28
CA TYR A 465 51.26 -26.64 -6.51
C TYR A 465 51.49 -28.16 -6.56
N GLU A 466 52.69 -28.63 -6.23
CA GLU A 466 53.03 -30.05 -6.33
C GLU A 466 52.26 -30.93 -5.34
N ASN A 467 52.09 -30.42 -4.12
CA ASN A 467 51.35 -31.12 -3.08
C ASN A 467 49.83 -30.99 -3.31
N ALA A 468 49.36 -29.81 -3.73
CA ALA A 468 47.97 -29.61 -4.11
C ALA A 468 47.56 -30.57 -5.24
N LYS A 469 48.43 -30.86 -6.21
CA LYS A 469 48.17 -31.87 -7.25
C LYS A 469 48.07 -33.29 -6.69
N LYS A 470 48.94 -33.67 -5.76
CA LYS A 470 48.87 -34.97 -5.07
C LYS A 470 47.57 -35.08 -4.28
N VAL A 471 47.22 -34.03 -3.55
CA VAL A 471 46.00 -33.95 -2.76
C VAL A 471 44.75 -34.02 -3.63
N LEU A 472 44.70 -33.30 -4.76
CA LEU A 472 43.57 -33.39 -5.69
C LEU A 472 43.49 -34.78 -6.34
N ASN A 473 44.61 -35.44 -6.61
CA ASN A 473 44.60 -36.81 -7.09
C ASN A 473 44.09 -37.79 -6.03
N GLN A 474 44.48 -37.63 -4.77
CA GLN A 474 43.93 -38.41 -3.64
C GLN A 474 42.43 -38.16 -3.48
N ALA A 475 42.00 -36.91 -3.57
CA ALA A 475 40.59 -36.52 -3.52
C ALA A 475 39.79 -37.18 -4.64
N ARG A 476 40.32 -37.29 -5.88
CA ARG A 476 39.66 -37.99 -6.98
C ARG A 476 39.51 -39.49 -6.76
N VAL A 477 40.47 -40.11 -6.07
CA VAL A 477 40.39 -41.55 -5.75
C VAL A 477 39.30 -41.79 -4.71
N HIS A 478 39.23 -40.94 -3.67
CA HIS A 478 38.20 -41.06 -2.64
C HIS A 478 36.81 -40.62 -3.11
N ASN A 479 36.74 -39.61 -3.97
CA ASN A 479 35.50 -39.11 -4.54
C ASN A 479 35.60 -38.91 -6.07
N PRO A 480 35.34 -39.99 -6.84
CA PRO A 480 35.30 -39.93 -8.29
C PRO A 480 34.04 -39.26 -8.87
N ALA A 481 33.00 -39.06 -8.06
CA ALA A 481 31.69 -38.57 -8.50
C ALA A 481 31.61 -37.04 -8.54
N ASP A 482 32.53 -36.33 -7.88
CA ASP A 482 32.42 -34.89 -7.71
C ASP A 482 33.18 -34.07 -8.76
N ARG A 483 32.44 -33.16 -9.42
CA ARG A 483 32.97 -32.26 -10.46
C ARG A 483 33.85 -31.14 -9.93
N HIS A 484 33.63 -30.67 -8.70
CA HIS A 484 34.35 -29.51 -8.16
C HIS A 484 35.87 -29.76 -8.04
N ILE A 485 36.30 -31.01 -7.79
CA ILE A 485 37.73 -31.38 -7.74
C ILE A 485 38.40 -31.16 -9.09
N TRP A 486 37.69 -31.48 -10.18
CA TRP A 486 38.18 -31.29 -11.54
C TRP A 486 38.26 -29.81 -11.92
N ILE A 487 37.21 -29.05 -11.61
CA ILE A 487 37.17 -27.60 -11.87
C ILE A 487 38.27 -26.89 -11.09
N TYR A 488 38.48 -27.25 -9.82
CA TYR A 488 39.54 -26.65 -9.02
C TYR A 488 40.94 -27.02 -9.52
N ALA A 489 41.15 -28.27 -9.95
CA ALA A 489 42.39 -28.65 -10.62
C ALA A 489 42.62 -27.85 -11.90
N ALA A 490 41.57 -27.59 -12.68
CA ALA A 490 41.65 -26.77 -13.87
C ALA A 490 42.02 -25.31 -13.53
N ARG A 491 41.46 -24.74 -12.46
CA ARG A 491 41.81 -23.40 -11.95
C ARG A 491 43.26 -23.30 -11.51
N LEU A 492 43.77 -24.33 -10.83
CA LEU A 492 45.15 -24.37 -10.38
C LEU A 492 46.13 -24.38 -11.57
N GLU A 493 45.84 -25.11 -12.65
CA GLU A 493 46.67 -25.08 -13.87
C GLU A 493 46.58 -23.72 -14.61
N GLU A 494 45.44 -23.03 -14.54
CA GLU A 494 45.27 -21.69 -15.11
C GLU A 494 46.15 -20.64 -14.42
N THR A 495 46.28 -20.69 -13.08
CA THR A 495 47.13 -19.72 -12.34
C THR A 495 48.60 -19.75 -12.75
N ARG A 496 49.07 -20.86 -13.33
CA ARG A 496 50.44 -21.03 -13.83
C ARG A 496 50.57 -20.69 -15.33
N GLY A 497 49.46 -20.57 -16.05
CA GLY A 497 49.42 -20.20 -17.47
C GLY A 497 49.43 -21.37 -18.47
N GLU A 498 49.21 -22.62 -18.05
CA GLU A 498 49.13 -23.77 -18.97
C GLU A 498 47.71 -23.95 -19.55
N ALA A 499 47.34 -23.09 -20.50
CA ALA A 499 46.00 -23.03 -21.10
C ALA A 499 45.55 -24.36 -21.77
N SER A 500 46.45 -25.07 -22.45
CA SER A 500 46.10 -26.30 -23.17
C SER A 500 45.73 -27.45 -22.23
N LYS A 501 46.30 -27.50 -21.01
CA LYS A 501 46.00 -28.58 -20.07
C LYS A 501 44.62 -28.40 -19.42
N VAL A 502 44.13 -27.17 -19.30
CA VAL A 502 42.80 -26.85 -18.75
C VAL A 502 41.69 -27.54 -19.54
N GLU A 503 41.70 -27.42 -20.88
CA GLU A 503 40.70 -28.06 -21.76
C GLU A 503 40.75 -29.60 -21.68
N VAL A 504 41.95 -30.16 -21.58
CA VAL A 504 42.17 -31.61 -21.42
C VAL A 504 41.65 -32.10 -20.06
N MET A 505 41.81 -31.31 -18.99
CA MET A 505 41.33 -31.69 -17.66
C MET A 505 39.80 -31.67 -17.56
N ILE A 506 39.13 -30.72 -18.21
CA ILE A 506 37.66 -30.64 -18.21
C ILE A 506 37.05 -31.74 -19.09
N SER A 507 37.64 -32.03 -20.25
CA SER A 507 37.18 -33.16 -21.09
C SER A 507 37.38 -34.52 -20.40
N ARG A 508 38.49 -34.70 -19.67
CA ARG A 508 38.70 -35.87 -18.79
C ARG A 508 37.70 -35.92 -17.64
N ALA A 509 37.34 -34.77 -17.06
CA ALA A 509 36.33 -34.70 -16.01
C ALA A 509 34.99 -35.23 -16.50
N LEU A 510 34.51 -34.76 -17.66
CA LEU A 510 33.25 -35.22 -18.26
C LEU A 510 33.31 -36.71 -18.62
N SER A 511 34.44 -37.19 -19.12
CA SER A 511 34.65 -38.62 -19.42
C SER A 511 34.59 -39.47 -18.15
N SER A 512 35.22 -39.01 -17.07
CA SER A 512 35.22 -39.68 -15.76
C SER A 512 33.84 -39.67 -15.10
N LEU A 513 33.10 -38.57 -15.21
CA LEU A 513 31.75 -38.44 -14.63
C LEU A 513 30.73 -39.28 -15.41
N ASN A 514 30.86 -39.35 -16.74
CA ASN A 514 30.10 -40.26 -17.58
C ASN A 514 30.41 -41.73 -17.25
N ALA A 515 31.69 -42.07 -17.03
CA ALA A 515 32.09 -43.41 -16.61
C ALA A 515 31.49 -43.81 -15.25
N ASN A 516 31.35 -42.84 -14.33
CA ASN A 516 30.74 -43.02 -13.02
C ASN A 516 29.19 -42.87 -13.04
N LYS A 517 28.58 -42.72 -14.23
CA LYS A 517 27.13 -42.58 -14.43
C LYS A 517 26.48 -41.41 -13.67
N VAL A 518 27.22 -40.32 -13.46
CA VAL A 518 26.66 -39.09 -12.87
C VAL A 518 26.01 -38.26 -13.97
N GLU A 519 24.74 -37.89 -13.80
CA GLU A 519 24.03 -37.02 -14.75
C GLU A 519 24.67 -35.62 -14.78
N ILE A 520 25.01 -35.15 -15.97
CA ILE A 520 25.62 -33.83 -16.18
C ILE A 520 24.51 -32.78 -16.19
N ASN A 521 24.28 -32.16 -15.04
CA ASN A 521 23.34 -31.04 -14.93
C ASN A 521 23.91 -29.75 -15.54
N ARG A 522 23.40 -29.33 -16.71
CA ARG A 522 23.81 -28.09 -17.39
C ARG A 522 23.88 -26.89 -16.43
N LYS A 523 22.82 -26.66 -15.64
CA LYS A 523 22.74 -25.49 -14.73
C LYS A 523 23.87 -25.46 -13.71
N GLN A 524 24.18 -26.59 -13.08
CA GLN A 524 25.19 -26.64 -12.03
C GLN A 524 26.60 -26.40 -12.58
N TRP A 525 26.90 -26.86 -13.80
CA TRP A 525 28.16 -26.57 -14.47
C TRP A 525 28.28 -25.10 -14.91
N MET A 526 27.16 -24.46 -15.23
CA MET A 526 27.12 -23.04 -15.57
C MET A 526 27.34 -22.17 -14.30
N GLU A 527 26.75 -22.56 -13.16
CA GLU A 527 27.05 -21.99 -11.85
C GLU A 527 28.54 -22.12 -11.49
N ASP A 528 29.12 -23.31 -11.69
CA ASP A 528 30.55 -23.53 -11.47
C ASP A 528 31.43 -22.67 -12.38
N ALA A 529 31.02 -22.42 -13.63
CA ALA A 529 31.73 -21.53 -14.53
C ALA A 529 31.69 -20.08 -14.03
N MET A 530 30.56 -19.63 -13.48
CA MET A 530 30.47 -18.30 -12.85
C MET A 530 31.38 -18.19 -11.63
N ASP A 531 31.45 -19.22 -10.79
CA ASP A 531 32.32 -19.23 -9.62
C ASP A 531 33.81 -19.27 -10.00
N ALA A 532 34.16 -19.88 -11.14
CA ALA A 532 35.49 -19.79 -11.71
C ALA A 532 35.81 -18.37 -12.21
N GLU A 533 34.86 -17.71 -12.86
CA GLU A 533 35.02 -16.33 -13.34
C GLU A 533 35.15 -15.34 -12.18
N LYS A 534 34.33 -15.46 -11.13
CA LYS A 534 34.43 -14.64 -9.90
C LYS A 534 35.80 -14.76 -9.25
N ALA A 535 36.46 -15.90 -9.42
CA ALA A 535 37.80 -16.12 -8.92
C ALA A 535 38.92 -15.69 -9.89
N GLY A 536 38.59 -15.03 -11.00
CA GLY A 536 39.55 -14.51 -11.98
C GLY A 536 40.10 -15.56 -12.95
N CYS A 537 39.57 -16.79 -12.94
CA CYS A 537 39.98 -17.87 -13.83
C CYS A 537 39.07 -17.88 -15.07
N LYS A 538 39.47 -17.15 -16.12
CA LYS A 538 38.67 -16.91 -17.32
C LYS A 538 38.70 -18.07 -18.30
N LEU A 539 39.86 -18.71 -18.47
CA LEU A 539 40.06 -19.79 -19.44
C LEU A 539 39.36 -21.08 -19.00
N THR A 540 39.33 -21.36 -17.70
CA THR A 540 38.56 -22.46 -17.12
C THR A 540 37.07 -22.28 -17.34
N ALA A 541 36.53 -21.09 -17.09
CA ALA A 541 35.12 -20.81 -17.37
C ALA A 541 34.77 -20.99 -18.86
N GLN A 542 35.61 -20.48 -19.77
CA GLN A 542 35.43 -20.63 -21.22
C GLN A 542 35.42 -22.10 -21.66
N SER A 543 36.34 -22.91 -21.12
CA SER A 543 36.46 -24.33 -21.46
C SER A 543 35.37 -25.19 -20.84
N ILE A 544 34.87 -24.85 -19.64
CA ILE A 544 33.66 -25.47 -19.07
C ILE A 544 32.48 -25.25 -20.00
N ILE A 545 32.23 -24.00 -20.39
CA ILE A 545 31.10 -23.62 -21.24
C ILE A 545 31.19 -24.31 -22.60
N LYS A 546 32.36 -24.30 -23.25
CA LYS A 546 32.57 -24.95 -24.55
C LYS A 546 32.14 -26.43 -24.55
N ASN A 547 32.41 -27.15 -23.46
CA ASN A 547 32.14 -28.59 -23.38
C ASN A 547 30.72 -28.92 -22.86
N VAL A 548 30.11 -28.04 -22.06
CA VAL A 548 28.79 -28.27 -21.45
C VAL A 548 27.64 -27.83 -22.36
N MET A 549 27.86 -26.82 -23.21
CA MET A 549 26.80 -26.19 -24.01
C MET A 549 26.12 -27.10 -25.03
N SER A 550 26.83 -28.10 -25.57
CA SER A 550 26.30 -29.08 -26.52
C SER A 550 25.53 -30.24 -25.86
N ILE A 551 25.63 -30.38 -24.54
CA ILE A 551 25.02 -31.49 -23.80
C ILE A 551 23.58 -31.10 -23.44
N GLY A 552 22.62 -31.92 -23.90
CA GLY A 552 21.20 -31.81 -23.50
C GLY A 552 20.35 -30.80 -24.29
N VAL A 553 20.79 -30.34 -25.47
CA VAL A 553 20.01 -29.38 -26.29
C VAL A 553 19.80 -29.89 -27.72
N GLU A 554 18.52 -30.02 -28.09
CA GLU A 554 18.06 -30.37 -29.43
C GLU A 554 18.45 -29.31 -30.46
N GLU A 555 18.74 -29.73 -31.69
CA GLU A 555 19.38 -28.87 -32.70
C GLU A 555 18.54 -27.63 -33.09
N GLU A 556 17.21 -27.75 -32.96
CA GLU A 556 16.25 -26.70 -33.29
C GLU A 556 16.21 -25.59 -32.22
N ASP A 557 16.28 -25.96 -30.94
CA ASP A 557 16.18 -25.04 -29.79
C ASP A 557 17.53 -24.46 -29.32
N ARG A 558 18.66 -24.94 -29.87
CA ARG A 558 20.02 -24.45 -29.56
C ARG A 558 20.13 -22.93 -29.63
N LYS A 559 19.48 -22.29 -30.60
CA LYS A 559 19.57 -20.84 -30.76
C LYS A 559 18.92 -20.08 -29.59
N HIS A 560 17.73 -20.49 -29.19
CA HIS A 560 16.96 -19.79 -28.17
C HIS A 560 17.61 -19.99 -26.80
N THR A 561 17.88 -21.24 -26.45
CA THR A 561 18.51 -21.64 -25.20
C THR A 561 19.86 -20.97 -24.98
N TRP A 562 20.72 -20.87 -26.00
CA TRP A 562 22.02 -20.21 -25.84
C TRP A 562 21.93 -18.70 -25.71
N LEU A 563 20.91 -18.07 -26.30
CA LEU A 563 20.66 -16.65 -26.10
C LEU A 563 20.12 -16.38 -24.69
N GLU A 564 19.18 -17.21 -24.20
CA GLU A 564 18.68 -17.13 -22.83
C GLU A 564 19.79 -17.37 -21.81
N ASP A 565 20.65 -18.35 -22.02
CA ASP A 565 21.80 -18.63 -21.15
C ASP A 565 22.79 -17.46 -21.15
N ALA A 566 23.04 -16.86 -22.32
CA ALA A 566 23.90 -15.68 -22.41
C ALA A 566 23.29 -14.47 -21.69
N GLU A 567 21.97 -14.26 -21.80
CA GLU A 567 21.25 -13.23 -21.06
C GLU A 567 21.25 -13.50 -19.54
N TRP A 568 21.16 -14.77 -19.15
CA TRP A 568 21.26 -15.18 -17.76
C TRP A 568 22.63 -14.84 -17.17
N PHE A 569 23.74 -15.16 -17.86
CA PHE A 569 25.08 -14.77 -17.43
C PHE A 569 25.27 -13.25 -17.34
N VAL A 570 24.64 -12.49 -18.24
CA VAL A 570 24.66 -11.03 -18.19
C VAL A 570 23.97 -10.51 -16.93
N ASN A 571 22.83 -11.10 -16.56
CA ASN A 571 22.09 -10.72 -15.35
C ASN A 571 22.86 -11.09 -14.07
N GLU A 572 23.55 -12.23 -14.07
CA GLU A 572 24.40 -12.70 -12.96
C GLU A 572 25.79 -12.02 -12.91
N SER A 573 26.06 -11.05 -13.79
CA SER A 573 27.31 -10.26 -13.85
C SER A 573 28.58 -11.05 -14.21
N ALA A 574 28.46 -12.13 -15.00
CA ALA A 574 29.56 -12.96 -15.50
C ALA A 574 29.83 -12.70 -17.01
N PRO A 575 30.53 -11.62 -17.38
CA PRO A 575 30.74 -11.23 -18.78
C PRO A 575 31.61 -12.20 -19.58
N GLU A 576 32.64 -12.82 -18.99
CA GLU A 576 33.54 -13.72 -19.71
C GLU A 576 32.86 -15.06 -20.06
N CYS A 577 32.00 -15.56 -19.16
CA CYS A 577 31.12 -16.68 -19.44
C CYS A 577 30.19 -16.38 -20.62
N ALA A 578 29.54 -15.21 -20.60
CA ALA A 578 28.70 -14.78 -21.71
C ALA A 578 29.48 -14.66 -23.03
N ARG A 579 30.72 -14.15 -23.01
CA ARG A 579 31.61 -14.13 -24.19
C ARG A 579 31.88 -15.52 -24.73
N ALA A 580 32.15 -16.49 -23.85
CA ALA A 580 32.38 -17.87 -24.23
C ALA A 580 31.15 -18.47 -24.91
N VAL A 581 29.96 -18.23 -24.36
CA VAL A 581 28.68 -18.65 -24.93
C VAL A 581 28.48 -18.03 -26.30
N TYR A 582 28.67 -16.72 -26.44
CA TYR A 582 28.53 -16.05 -27.73
C TYR A 582 29.57 -16.57 -28.75
N ALA A 583 30.83 -16.72 -28.37
CA ALA A 583 31.87 -17.26 -29.27
C ALA A 583 31.53 -18.68 -29.75
N PHE A 584 31.02 -19.53 -28.86
CA PHE A 584 30.56 -20.87 -29.22
C PHE A 584 29.33 -20.82 -30.15
N ALA A 585 28.32 -20.02 -29.81
CA ALA A 585 27.12 -19.85 -30.61
C ALA A 585 27.42 -19.30 -32.02
N LEU A 586 28.42 -18.42 -32.14
CA LEU A 586 28.86 -17.84 -33.42
C LEU A 586 29.60 -18.84 -34.29
N ASN A 587 30.44 -19.72 -33.70
CA ASN A 587 31.10 -20.80 -34.44
C ASN A 587 30.09 -21.78 -35.04
N VAL A 588 29.01 -22.09 -34.31
CA VAL A 588 27.96 -23.00 -34.78
C VAL A 588 27.02 -22.33 -35.78
N PHE A 589 26.65 -21.06 -35.55
CA PHE A 589 25.64 -20.33 -36.34
C PHE A 589 26.18 -19.09 -37.04
N ALA A 590 27.26 -19.25 -37.83
CA ALA A 590 27.95 -18.13 -38.48
C ALA A 590 27.08 -17.23 -39.37
N LYS A 591 26.00 -17.76 -39.99
CA LYS A 591 25.17 -17.04 -40.97
C LYS A 591 23.99 -16.25 -40.36
N LYS A 592 23.67 -16.42 -39.06
CA LYS A 592 22.45 -15.85 -38.46
C LYS A 592 22.70 -14.46 -37.86
N LYS A 593 22.10 -13.42 -38.45
CA LYS A 593 22.20 -12.01 -38.01
C LYS A 593 21.83 -11.75 -36.55
N SER A 594 20.84 -12.46 -35.98
CA SER A 594 20.35 -12.18 -34.63
C SER A 594 21.37 -12.46 -33.52
N ILE A 595 22.19 -13.52 -33.68
CA ILE A 595 23.21 -13.90 -32.68
C ILE A 595 24.35 -12.89 -32.70
N TRP A 596 24.80 -12.50 -33.90
CA TRP A 596 25.78 -11.43 -34.08
C TRP A 596 25.30 -10.11 -33.46
N ARG A 597 24.04 -9.71 -33.69
CA ARG A 597 23.49 -8.51 -33.04
C ARG A 597 23.50 -8.62 -31.51
N ALA A 598 23.10 -9.75 -30.94
CA ALA A 598 23.10 -9.96 -29.50
C ALA A 598 24.51 -9.89 -28.90
N ALA A 599 25.48 -10.57 -29.53
CA ALA A 599 26.89 -10.55 -29.11
C ALA A 599 27.51 -9.15 -29.20
N VAL A 600 27.20 -8.40 -30.27
CA VAL A 600 27.65 -7.01 -30.46
C VAL A 600 26.99 -6.07 -29.44
N LEU A 601 25.70 -6.24 -29.14
CA LEU A 601 25.04 -5.45 -28.09
C LEU A 601 25.59 -5.77 -26.69
N PHE A 602 25.98 -7.03 -26.46
CA PHE A 602 26.63 -7.45 -25.24
C PHE A 602 28.02 -6.82 -25.10
N GLU A 603 28.88 -6.91 -26.13
CA GLU A 603 30.20 -6.29 -26.14
C GLU A 603 30.10 -4.76 -26.05
N LYS A 604 29.06 -4.12 -26.60
CA LYS A 604 28.83 -2.69 -26.40
C LYS A 604 28.61 -2.32 -24.93
N LYS A 605 28.05 -3.22 -24.11
CA LYS A 605 27.75 -2.98 -22.70
C LYS A 605 28.92 -3.34 -21.79
N HIS A 606 29.61 -4.45 -22.07
CA HIS A 606 30.62 -5.05 -21.16
C HIS A 606 32.02 -5.14 -21.77
N GLY A 607 32.16 -4.87 -23.06
CA GLY A 607 33.36 -5.10 -23.85
C GLY A 607 34.39 -3.99 -23.79
N THR A 608 35.61 -4.37 -24.12
CA THR A 608 36.68 -3.44 -24.48
C THR A 608 36.48 -2.96 -25.92
N VAL A 609 36.99 -1.77 -26.25
CA VAL A 609 36.83 -1.19 -27.59
C VAL A 609 37.43 -2.10 -28.67
N GLU A 610 38.55 -2.76 -28.37
CA GLU A 610 39.26 -3.65 -29.30
C GLU A 610 38.51 -4.97 -29.53
N SER A 611 38.02 -5.62 -28.46
CA SER A 611 37.21 -6.85 -28.59
C SER A 611 35.94 -6.62 -29.39
N TYR A 612 35.32 -5.45 -29.21
CA TYR A 612 34.14 -5.03 -29.94
C TYR A 612 34.41 -4.86 -31.44
N GLU A 613 35.50 -4.19 -31.80
CA GLU A 613 35.89 -4.00 -33.19
C GLU A 613 36.28 -5.30 -33.88
N ASP A 614 37.00 -6.18 -33.20
CA ASP A 614 37.40 -7.47 -33.77
C ASP A 614 36.21 -8.42 -33.96
N LEU A 615 35.24 -8.39 -33.03
CA LEU A 615 33.98 -9.10 -33.21
C LEU A 615 33.21 -8.55 -34.41
N LEU A 616 33.17 -7.23 -34.58
CA LEU A 616 32.49 -6.58 -35.70
C LEU A 616 33.15 -6.87 -37.04
N LYS A 617 34.49 -6.87 -37.12
CA LYS A 617 35.22 -7.29 -38.33
C LYS A 617 34.83 -8.71 -38.74
N LYS A 618 34.92 -9.67 -37.80
CA LYS A 618 34.49 -11.06 -38.01
C LYS A 618 33.02 -11.15 -38.44
N ALA A 619 32.16 -10.34 -37.82
CA ALA A 619 30.75 -10.29 -38.16
C ALA A 619 30.50 -9.79 -39.60
N THR A 620 31.24 -8.79 -40.04
CA THR A 620 31.11 -8.20 -41.37
C THR A 620 31.63 -9.11 -42.48
N GLU A 621 32.67 -9.90 -42.20
CA GLU A 621 33.20 -10.91 -43.13
C GLU A 621 32.24 -12.09 -43.31
N LEU A 622 31.64 -12.56 -42.20
CA LEU A 622 30.78 -13.74 -42.20
C LEU A 622 29.32 -13.43 -42.57
N CYS A 623 28.84 -12.21 -42.29
CA CYS A 623 27.48 -11.75 -42.55
C CYS A 623 27.46 -10.41 -43.33
N PRO A 624 27.80 -10.41 -44.63
CA PRO A 624 27.88 -9.18 -45.43
C PRO A 624 26.54 -8.47 -45.58
N ASN A 625 25.41 -9.20 -45.63
CA ASN A 625 24.07 -8.63 -45.83
C ASN A 625 23.50 -7.93 -44.58
N ALA A 626 24.17 -8.02 -43.44
CA ALA A 626 23.68 -7.50 -42.18
C ALA A 626 23.99 -6.01 -42.01
N GLN A 627 23.13 -5.15 -42.58
CA GLN A 627 23.27 -3.68 -42.56
C GLN A 627 23.51 -3.09 -41.17
N ASP A 628 22.79 -3.55 -40.13
CA ASP A 628 22.95 -3.02 -38.76
C ASP A 628 24.36 -3.21 -38.18
N LEU A 629 25.02 -4.31 -38.54
CA LEU A 629 26.36 -4.63 -38.04
C LEU A 629 27.39 -3.68 -38.64
N TRP A 630 27.27 -3.40 -39.94
CA TRP A 630 28.05 -2.35 -40.61
C TRP A 630 27.82 -0.98 -39.99
N LEU A 631 26.57 -0.63 -39.66
CA LEU A 631 26.24 0.63 -39.00
C LEU A 631 26.81 0.72 -37.58
N MET A 632 26.77 -0.39 -36.83
CA MET A 632 27.40 -0.46 -35.50
C MET A 632 28.92 -0.32 -35.60
N TYR A 633 29.54 -0.96 -36.60
CA TYR A 633 30.98 -0.86 -36.85
C TYR A 633 31.42 0.54 -37.26
N ALA A 634 30.74 1.16 -38.21
CA ALA A 634 31.01 2.55 -38.59
C ALA A 634 30.82 3.52 -37.40
N LYS A 635 29.80 3.31 -36.56
CA LYS A 635 29.58 4.11 -35.35
C LYS A 635 30.67 3.93 -34.30
N SER A 636 31.18 2.71 -34.12
CA SER A 636 32.22 2.41 -33.14
C SER A 636 33.49 3.20 -33.42
N ARG A 637 33.98 3.13 -34.67
CA ARG A 637 35.13 3.89 -35.14
C ARG A 637 34.91 5.39 -35.10
N TRP A 638 33.69 5.82 -35.40
CA TRP A 638 33.31 7.22 -35.31
C TRP A 638 33.33 7.76 -33.86
N LEU A 639 32.84 7.00 -32.89
CA LEU A 639 32.92 7.36 -31.46
C LEU A 639 34.37 7.43 -30.96
N ASN A 640 35.24 6.56 -31.51
CA ASN A 640 36.68 6.59 -31.23
C ASN A 640 37.41 7.76 -31.90
N GLY A 641 36.71 8.58 -32.70
CA GLY A 641 37.29 9.73 -33.40
C GLY A 641 37.93 9.40 -34.76
N ASP A 642 37.97 8.13 -35.16
CA ASP A 642 38.52 7.68 -36.44
C ASP A 642 37.48 7.81 -37.57
N VAL A 643 37.36 9.02 -38.09
CA VAL A 643 36.46 9.36 -39.21
C VAL A 643 36.88 8.66 -40.50
N VAL A 644 38.18 8.50 -40.73
CA VAL A 644 38.70 7.90 -41.97
C VAL A 644 38.43 6.39 -41.97
N GLY A 645 38.70 5.71 -40.86
CA GLY A 645 38.33 4.31 -40.68
C GLY A 645 36.83 4.08 -40.88
N ALA A 646 35.98 4.90 -40.27
CA ALA A 646 34.53 4.82 -40.47
C ALA A 646 34.10 4.99 -41.94
N ARG A 647 34.78 5.86 -42.71
CA ARG A 647 34.53 6.00 -44.17
C ARG A 647 34.90 4.74 -44.94
N THR A 648 36.07 4.16 -44.67
CA THR A 648 36.51 2.91 -45.34
C THR A 648 35.55 1.76 -45.06
N ILE A 649 35.02 1.69 -43.84
CA ILE A 649 34.03 0.69 -43.45
C ILE A 649 32.72 0.90 -44.22
N LEU A 650 32.27 2.15 -44.35
CA LEU A 650 31.07 2.47 -45.13
C LEU A 650 31.26 2.23 -46.63
N THR A 651 32.45 2.42 -47.18
CA THR A 651 32.74 2.04 -48.58
C THR A 651 32.68 0.54 -48.77
N ASN A 652 33.27 -0.24 -47.87
CA ASN A 652 33.16 -1.71 -47.90
C ASN A 652 31.70 -2.15 -47.75
N ALA A 653 30.93 -1.44 -46.91
CA ALA A 653 29.50 -1.69 -46.76
C ALA A 653 28.71 -1.39 -48.05
N PHE A 654 29.12 -0.41 -48.86
CA PHE A 654 28.50 -0.13 -50.18
C PHE A 654 28.84 -1.19 -51.23
N GLU A 655 30.02 -1.79 -51.18
CA GLU A 655 30.41 -2.88 -52.08
C GLU A 655 29.56 -4.12 -51.82
N CYS A 656 29.35 -4.44 -50.53
CA CYS A 656 28.51 -5.57 -50.12
C CYS A 656 27.01 -5.30 -50.27
N ASN A 657 26.55 -4.06 -50.02
CA ASN A 657 25.13 -3.70 -49.99
C ASN A 657 24.82 -2.40 -50.78
N PRO A 658 24.70 -2.48 -52.11
CA PRO A 658 24.46 -1.30 -52.96
C PRO A 658 23.13 -0.56 -52.71
N ASP A 659 22.08 -1.31 -52.32
CA ASP A 659 20.69 -0.82 -52.30
C ASP A 659 20.23 -0.32 -50.91
N SER A 660 21.10 -0.38 -49.91
CA SER A 660 20.70 -0.19 -48.50
C SER A 660 20.55 1.28 -48.12
N GLU A 661 19.30 1.73 -47.98
CA GLU A 661 18.94 3.10 -47.57
C GLU A 661 19.61 3.55 -46.26
N GLU A 662 19.70 2.67 -45.26
CA GLU A 662 20.19 3.04 -43.93
C GLU A 662 21.70 3.35 -43.93
N ILE A 663 22.47 2.64 -44.75
CA ILE A 663 23.92 2.84 -44.92
C ILE A 663 24.17 4.19 -45.61
N TRP A 664 23.42 4.50 -46.67
CA TRP A 664 23.48 5.80 -47.33
C TRP A 664 23.18 6.95 -46.36
N LEU A 665 22.13 6.81 -45.54
CA LEU A 665 21.77 7.84 -44.56
C LEU A 665 22.81 7.96 -43.44
N ALA A 666 23.46 6.87 -43.04
CA ALA A 666 24.54 6.91 -42.05
C ALA A 666 25.81 7.57 -42.60
N ALA A 667 26.17 7.31 -43.86
CA ALA A 667 27.27 7.99 -44.53
C ALA A 667 27.01 9.49 -44.65
N VAL A 668 25.80 9.88 -45.05
CA VAL A 668 25.40 11.29 -45.11
C VAL A 668 25.42 11.93 -43.72
N LYS A 669 24.99 11.21 -42.68
CA LYS A 669 25.06 11.69 -41.30
C LYS A 669 26.51 11.98 -40.88
N LEU A 670 27.41 11.03 -41.10
CA LEU A 670 28.83 11.14 -40.77
C LEU A 670 29.48 12.34 -41.50
N GLU A 671 29.24 12.49 -42.80
CA GLU A 671 29.78 13.65 -43.55
C GLU A 671 29.14 14.98 -43.11
N SER A 672 27.86 14.97 -42.75
CA SER A 672 27.17 16.17 -42.28
C SER A 672 27.66 16.67 -40.92
N GLU A 673 28.05 15.77 -40.02
CA GLU A 673 28.59 16.09 -38.69
C GLU A 673 30.03 16.59 -38.77
N ASN A 674 30.82 16.11 -39.75
CA ASN A 674 32.19 16.56 -39.99
C ASN A 674 32.28 17.85 -40.84
N GLY A 675 31.15 18.42 -41.27
CA GLY A 675 31.11 19.68 -42.03
C GLY A 675 31.39 19.55 -43.54
N GLU A 676 31.62 18.34 -44.05
CA GLU A 676 31.92 18.06 -45.46
C GLU A 676 30.64 18.00 -46.32
N HIS A 677 29.92 19.12 -46.36
CA HIS A 677 28.59 19.23 -46.95
C HIS A 677 28.56 18.96 -48.47
N VAL A 678 29.64 19.29 -49.18
CA VAL A 678 29.74 19.06 -50.64
C VAL A 678 29.80 17.57 -50.97
N ARG A 679 30.54 16.79 -50.18
CA ARG A 679 30.59 15.32 -50.32
C ARG A 679 29.25 14.71 -49.92
N ALA A 680 28.62 15.21 -48.85
CA ALA A 680 27.29 14.78 -48.45
C ALA A 680 26.24 15.01 -49.56
N ARG A 681 26.27 16.16 -50.25
CA ARG A 681 25.41 16.43 -51.42
C ARG A 681 25.64 15.42 -52.55
N LYS A 682 26.90 15.12 -52.89
CA LYS A 682 27.26 14.11 -53.90
C LYS A 682 26.86 12.69 -53.50
N LEU A 683 26.93 12.36 -52.21
CA LEU A 683 26.44 11.07 -51.71
C LEU A 683 24.91 10.99 -51.77
N LEU A 684 24.21 12.08 -51.47
CA LEU A 684 22.75 12.16 -51.58
C LEU A 684 22.25 12.13 -53.03
N THR A 685 22.94 12.73 -53.99
CA THR A 685 22.60 12.58 -55.43
C THR A 685 22.76 11.13 -55.87
N LYS A 686 23.86 10.47 -55.47
CA LYS A 686 24.07 9.03 -55.71
C LYS A 686 23.00 8.18 -55.02
N ALA A 687 22.67 8.47 -53.77
CA ALA A 687 21.63 7.77 -53.02
C ALA A 687 20.25 7.90 -53.70
N ARG A 688 19.91 9.09 -54.22
CA ARG A 688 18.67 9.31 -54.99
C ARG A 688 18.60 8.46 -56.25
N SER A 689 19.73 8.21 -56.92
CA SER A 689 19.77 7.37 -58.12
C SER A 689 19.72 5.86 -57.83
N LYS A 690 20.38 5.40 -56.76
CA LYS A 690 20.54 3.98 -56.44
C LYS A 690 19.42 3.44 -55.54
N ALA A 691 19.00 4.22 -54.55
CA ALA A 691 17.96 3.85 -53.58
C ALA A 691 16.99 5.04 -53.39
N PRO A 692 16.13 5.34 -54.39
CA PRO A 692 15.13 6.39 -54.26
C PRO A 692 14.10 6.00 -53.21
N SER A 693 14.20 6.64 -52.05
CA SER A 693 13.26 6.50 -50.94
C SER A 693 12.88 7.85 -50.40
N ALA A 694 11.61 8.01 -50.01
CA ALA A 694 11.10 9.27 -49.46
C ALA A 694 11.95 9.76 -48.26
N ARG A 695 12.56 8.85 -47.51
CA ARG A 695 13.46 9.18 -46.39
C ARG A 695 14.79 9.79 -46.84
N VAL A 696 15.33 9.36 -47.98
CA VAL A 696 16.55 9.91 -48.59
C VAL A 696 16.29 11.33 -49.09
N TRP A 697 15.20 11.53 -49.82
CA TRP A 697 14.73 12.85 -50.27
C TRP A 697 14.47 13.81 -49.10
N MET A 698 13.91 13.30 -48.00
CA MET A 698 13.69 14.09 -46.78
C MET A 698 15.01 14.56 -46.17
N LYS A 699 16.03 13.69 -46.13
CA LYS A 699 17.34 14.04 -45.60
C LYS A 699 18.12 14.98 -46.52
N SER A 700 17.98 14.86 -47.84
CA SER A 700 18.56 15.85 -48.76
C SER A 700 17.92 17.22 -48.61
N ALA A 701 16.59 17.28 -48.55
CA ALA A 701 15.89 18.54 -48.28
C ALA A 701 16.28 19.12 -46.92
N ARG A 702 16.44 18.29 -45.88
CA ARG A 702 16.89 18.72 -44.56
C ARG A 702 18.31 19.28 -44.59
N LEU A 703 19.22 18.68 -45.36
CA LEU A 703 20.59 19.14 -45.47
C LEU A 703 20.62 20.55 -46.08
N GLU A 704 19.93 20.77 -47.20
CA GLU A 704 19.83 22.09 -47.82
C GLU A 704 19.16 23.11 -46.90
N TRP A 705 18.12 22.69 -46.17
CA TRP A 705 17.47 23.53 -45.18
C TRP A 705 18.41 23.93 -44.03
N CYS A 706 19.25 23.02 -43.55
CA CYS A 706 20.27 23.30 -42.53
C CYS A 706 21.40 24.21 -43.03
N LEU A 707 21.67 24.22 -44.34
CA LEU A 707 22.66 25.11 -44.96
C LEU A 707 22.11 26.51 -45.25
N GLY A 708 20.78 26.67 -45.21
CA GLY A 708 20.10 27.94 -45.48
C GLY A 708 19.65 28.12 -46.93
N ASP A 709 19.90 27.15 -47.80
CA ASP A 709 19.48 27.14 -49.21
C ASP A 709 17.99 26.76 -49.31
N LEU A 710 17.10 27.66 -48.89
CA LEU A 710 15.65 27.41 -48.78
C LEU A 710 14.98 27.12 -50.13
N ASN A 711 15.44 27.77 -51.21
CA ASN A 711 14.87 27.59 -52.55
C ASN A 711 15.16 26.19 -53.09
N ALA A 712 16.41 25.73 -53.01
CA ALA A 712 16.80 24.38 -53.39
C ALA A 712 16.09 23.32 -52.52
N ALA A 713 15.92 23.59 -51.22
CA ALA A 713 15.18 22.71 -50.33
C ALA A 713 13.70 22.55 -50.76
N LYS A 714 13.04 23.65 -51.17
CA LYS A 714 11.65 23.60 -51.68
C LYS A 714 11.54 22.83 -52.98
N GLU A 715 12.45 23.07 -53.94
CA GLU A 715 12.46 22.34 -55.22
C GLU A 715 12.60 20.84 -54.98
N LEU A 716 13.56 20.43 -54.14
CA LEU A 716 13.76 19.02 -53.78
C LEU A 716 12.55 18.41 -53.06
N LEU A 717 11.84 19.19 -52.22
CA LEU A 717 10.63 18.73 -51.56
C LEU A 717 9.44 18.64 -52.53
N GLN A 718 9.30 19.56 -53.47
CA GLN A 718 8.26 19.53 -54.50
C GLN A 718 8.48 18.39 -55.49
N GLU A 719 9.72 18.14 -55.92
CA GLU A 719 10.09 16.93 -56.68
C GLU A 719 9.81 15.66 -55.88
N GLY A 720 10.19 15.65 -54.60
CA GLY A 720 9.90 14.55 -53.68
C GLY A 720 8.40 14.31 -53.51
N LEU A 721 7.56 15.35 -53.54
CA LEU A 721 6.11 15.25 -53.49
C LEU A 721 5.50 14.73 -54.80
N LYS A 722 6.09 15.04 -55.97
CA LYS A 722 5.67 14.46 -57.25
C LYS A 722 5.90 12.96 -57.26
N LEU A 723 7.05 12.52 -56.72
CA LEU A 723 7.44 11.10 -56.66
C LEU A 723 6.71 10.34 -55.55
N TYR A 724 6.53 10.96 -54.37
CA TYR A 724 5.89 10.35 -53.20
C TYR A 724 4.81 11.26 -52.59
N PRO A 725 3.62 11.34 -53.20
CA PRO A 725 2.52 12.18 -52.71
C PRO A 725 1.96 11.76 -51.33
N THR A 726 2.18 10.52 -50.91
CA THR A 726 1.65 9.94 -49.66
C THR A 726 2.54 10.21 -48.44
N PHE A 727 3.72 10.81 -48.63
CA PHE A 727 4.66 11.02 -47.54
C PHE A 727 4.45 12.35 -46.82
N ALA A 728 3.69 12.29 -45.72
CA ALA A 728 3.31 13.43 -44.87
C ALA A 728 4.46 14.36 -44.41
N LYS A 729 5.67 13.83 -44.18
CA LYS A 729 6.77 14.68 -43.64
C LYS A 729 7.25 15.72 -44.65
N PHE A 730 7.08 15.52 -45.95
CA PHE A 730 7.39 16.55 -46.93
C PHE A 730 6.50 17.77 -46.79
N TYR A 731 5.19 17.55 -46.60
CA TYR A 731 4.25 18.62 -46.31
C TYR A 731 4.61 19.37 -45.02
N MET A 732 5.06 18.64 -43.98
CA MET A 732 5.53 19.27 -42.74
C MET A 732 6.76 20.14 -42.95
N MET A 733 7.76 19.65 -43.67
CA MET A 733 8.99 20.41 -43.92
C MET A 733 8.74 21.63 -44.80
N LEU A 734 7.95 21.49 -45.86
CA LEU A 734 7.54 22.61 -46.71
C LEU A 734 6.78 23.67 -45.90
N GLY A 735 5.77 23.24 -45.13
CA GLY A 735 5.00 24.16 -44.30
C GLY A 735 5.84 24.86 -43.23
N GLN A 736 6.85 24.19 -42.66
CA GLN A 736 7.80 24.80 -41.73
C GLN A 736 8.74 25.80 -42.42
N ILE A 737 9.22 25.50 -43.63
CA ILE A 737 10.03 26.44 -44.44
C ILE A 737 9.20 27.68 -44.78
N TYR A 738 7.97 27.51 -45.26
CA TYR A 738 7.06 28.64 -45.55
C TYR A 738 6.73 29.46 -44.30
N ALA A 739 6.58 28.81 -43.13
CA ALA A 739 6.41 29.50 -41.87
C ALA A 739 7.66 30.31 -41.46
N GLN A 740 8.87 29.81 -41.73
CA GLN A 740 10.11 30.56 -41.50
C GLN A 740 10.22 31.79 -42.40
N GLU A 741 9.76 31.69 -43.65
CA GLU A 741 9.70 32.80 -44.61
C GLU A 741 8.52 33.76 -44.37
N LYS A 742 7.69 33.49 -43.35
CA LYS A 742 6.45 34.23 -43.03
C LYS A 742 5.39 34.19 -44.14
N ASN A 743 5.50 33.27 -45.10
CA ASN A 743 4.49 33.06 -46.11
C ASN A 743 3.42 32.08 -45.59
N PHE A 744 2.50 32.60 -44.80
CA PHE A 744 1.48 31.80 -44.14
C PHE A 744 0.38 31.29 -45.07
N ILE A 745 0.19 31.93 -46.23
CA ILE A 745 -0.84 31.53 -47.21
C ILE A 745 -0.40 30.22 -47.87
N ASP A 746 0.83 30.17 -48.38
CA ASP A 746 1.38 28.96 -49.01
C ASP A 746 1.62 27.83 -47.99
N ALA A 747 1.93 28.18 -46.73
CA ALA A 747 1.96 27.20 -45.65
C ALA A 747 0.58 26.56 -45.42
N ARG A 748 -0.51 27.34 -45.43
CA ARG A 748 -1.87 26.81 -45.29
C ARG A 748 -2.27 25.93 -46.46
N THR A 749 -1.96 26.32 -47.69
CA THR A 749 -2.28 25.52 -48.87
C THR A 749 -1.55 24.19 -48.81
N THR A 750 -0.24 24.18 -48.52
CA THR A 750 0.55 22.96 -48.40
C THR A 750 0.08 22.04 -47.27
N TYR A 751 -0.27 22.57 -46.09
CA TYR A 751 -0.88 21.75 -45.03
C TYR A 751 -2.29 21.26 -45.39
N SER A 752 -3.10 22.06 -46.08
CA SER A 752 -4.43 21.65 -46.55
C SER A 752 -4.36 20.54 -47.60
N GLU A 753 -3.36 20.57 -48.49
CA GLU A 753 -3.08 19.50 -49.44
C GLU A 753 -2.57 18.25 -48.73
N GLY A 754 -1.65 18.43 -47.77
CA GLY A 754 -1.13 17.36 -46.94
C GLY A 754 -2.23 16.63 -46.15
N THR A 755 -3.20 17.35 -45.61
CA THR A 755 -4.33 16.77 -44.87
C THR A 755 -5.40 16.11 -45.74
N LYS A 756 -5.46 16.48 -47.03
CA LYS A 756 -6.31 15.80 -48.03
C LYS A 756 -5.66 14.51 -48.52
N LYS A 757 -4.37 14.54 -48.83
CA LYS A 757 -3.61 13.40 -49.37
C LYS A 757 -3.15 12.42 -48.29
N CYS A 758 -2.83 12.91 -47.10
CA CYS A 758 -2.40 12.12 -45.95
C CYS A 758 -3.35 12.37 -44.77
N SER A 759 -4.56 11.83 -44.85
CA SER A 759 -5.56 11.96 -43.77
C SER A 759 -5.13 11.28 -42.47
N GLU A 760 -4.38 10.18 -42.56
CA GLU A 760 -4.00 9.33 -41.41
C GLU A 760 -2.87 9.90 -40.56
N ASN A 761 -1.99 10.74 -41.11
CA ASN A 761 -0.86 11.24 -40.34
C ASN A 761 -1.25 12.43 -39.47
N ILE A 762 -1.20 12.19 -38.16
CA ILE A 762 -1.59 13.09 -37.09
C ILE A 762 -0.70 14.33 -37.03
N ASP A 763 0.61 14.18 -37.25
CA ASP A 763 1.57 15.26 -37.06
C ASP A 763 1.28 16.45 -38.00
N VAL A 764 0.78 16.18 -39.21
CA VAL A 764 0.40 17.22 -40.19
C VAL A 764 -0.77 18.05 -39.67
N TRP A 765 -1.78 17.39 -39.09
CA TRP A 765 -2.92 18.06 -38.46
C TRP A 765 -2.49 18.93 -37.29
N ILE A 766 -1.57 18.44 -36.47
CA ILE A 766 -1.03 19.19 -35.33
C ILE A 766 -0.26 20.42 -35.81
N GLN A 767 0.64 20.28 -36.78
CA GLN A 767 1.38 21.43 -37.33
C GLN A 767 0.43 22.44 -37.99
N PHE A 768 -0.61 21.97 -38.67
CA PHE A 768 -1.60 22.86 -39.27
C PHE A 768 -2.39 23.64 -38.20
N ALA A 769 -2.84 22.96 -37.15
CA ALA A 769 -3.53 23.60 -36.03
C ALA A 769 -2.63 24.60 -35.28
N ARG A 770 -1.35 24.26 -35.06
CA ARG A 770 -0.35 25.16 -34.46
C ARG A 770 -0.07 26.38 -35.32
N LEU A 771 -0.08 26.23 -36.65
CA LEU A 771 0.07 27.36 -37.57
C LEU A 771 -1.12 28.31 -37.47
N GLU A 772 -2.36 27.80 -37.46
CA GLU A 772 -3.56 28.63 -37.32
C GLU A 772 -3.63 29.33 -35.94
N ASP A 773 -3.20 28.64 -34.89
CA ASP A 773 -3.08 29.20 -33.54
C ASP A 773 -2.06 30.34 -33.49
N SER A 774 -0.89 30.18 -34.12
CA SER A 774 0.13 31.24 -34.22
C SER A 774 -0.35 32.50 -34.94
N GLN A 775 -1.35 32.37 -35.81
CA GLN A 775 -1.99 33.49 -36.54
C GLN A 775 -3.15 34.11 -35.77
N GLY A 776 -3.42 33.66 -34.53
CA GLY A 776 -4.54 34.13 -33.70
C GLY A 776 -5.91 33.66 -34.18
N GLN A 777 -6.00 32.75 -35.15
CA GLN A 777 -7.26 32.22 -35.69
C GLN A 777 -7.68 30.95 -34.95
N GLY A 778 -7.84 31.04 -33.62
CA GLY A 778 -8.16 29.89 -32.76
C GLY A 778 -9.44 29.14 -33.15
N THR A 779 -10.44 29.82 -33.71
CA THR A 779 -11.66 29.17 -34.22
C THR A 779 -11.40 28.27 -35.42
N LYS A 780 -10.49 28.65 -36.31
CA LYS A 780 -10.09 27.80 -37.44
C LYS A 780 -9.22 26.64 -36.96
N ALA A 781 -8.33 26.87 -36.00
CA ALA A 781 -7.54 25.81 -35.39
C ALA A 781 -8.43 24.72 -34.76
N ARG A 782 -9.49 25.11 -34.03
CA ARG A 782 -10.51 24.18 -33.50
C ARG A 782 -11.18 23.37 -34.60
N ARG A 783 -11.67 24.05 -35.66
CA ARG A 783 -12.30 23.39 -36.81
C ARG A 783 -11.37 22.37 -37.47
N VAL A 784 -10.09 22.71 -37.61
CA VAL A 784 -9.06 21.81 -38.16
C VAL A 784 -8.89 20.58 -37.29
N LEU A 785 -8.83 20.75 -35.97
CA LEU A 785 -8.70 19.62 -35.04
C LEU A 785 -9.98 18.78 -34.97
N ASP A 786 -11.16 19.37 -35.05
CA ASP A 786 -12.41 18.63 -35.08
C ASP A 786 -12.55 17.83 -36.38
N MET A 787 -12.15 18.39 -37.52
CA MET A 787 -12.00 17.63 -38.77
C MET A 787 -10.98 16.48 -38.62
N ALA A 788 -9.86 16.73 -37.93
CA ALA A 788 -8.84 15.72 -37.69
C ALA A 788 -9.38 14.56 -36.82
N LYS A 789 -10.15 14.86 -35.77
CA LYS A 789 -10.79 13.85 -34.90
C LYS A 789 -11.82 13.00 -35.64
N VAL A 790 -12.61 13.62 -36.52
CA VAL A 790 -13.57 12.88 -37.36
C VAL A 790 -12.85 11.91 -38.29
N LYS A 791 -11.72 12.34 -38.87
CA LYS A 791 -10.93 11.48 -39.76
C LYS A 791 -10.13 10.40 -39.02
N ASN A 792 -9.57 10.74 -37.87
CA ASN A 792 -8.77 9.85 -37.03
C ASN A 792 -9.38 9.75 -35.62
N PRO A 793 -10.47 8.97 -35.47
CA PRO A 793 -11.12 8.81 -34.17
C PRO A 793 -10.19 8.12 -33.17
N LYS A 794 -10.37 8.43 -31.87
CA LYS A 794 -9.67 7.78 -30.73
C LYS A 794 -8.15 7.99 -30.65
N ASN A 795 -7.62 9.07 -31.20
CA ASN A 795 -6.20 9.36 -31.11
C ASN A 795 -5.85 10.37 -30.00
N GLU A 796 -4.89 9.98 -29.15
CA GLU A 796 -4.45 10.69 -27.96
C GLU A 796 -3.82 12.06 -28.28
N PHE A 797 -2.96 12.14 -29.29
CA PHE A 797 -2.20 13.35 -29.60
C PHE A 797 -3.08 14.50 -30.11
N LEU A 798 -4.17 14.20 -30.82
CA LEU A 798 -5.13 15.22 -31.29
C LEU A 798 -5.93 15.80 -30.12
N TRP A 799 -6.35 14.96 -29.18
CA TRP A 799 -7.02 15.39 -27.96
C TRP A 799 -6.11 16.27 -27.10
N LEU A 800 -4.84 15.91 -26.99
CA LEU A 800 -3.82 16.68 -26.27
C LEU A 800 -3.64 18.08 -26.88
N GLU A 801 -3.46 18.16 -28.19
CA GLU A 801 -3.26 19.45 -28.85
C GLU A 801 -4.50 20.33 -28.80
N HIS A 802 -5.69 19.75 -28.92
CA HIS A 802 -6.94 20.48 -28.72
C HIS A 802 -7.04 21.06 -27.32
N PHE A 803 -6.74 20.23 -26.30
CA PHE A 803 -6.68 20.66 -24.91
C PHE A 803 -5.68 21.81 -24.70
N ARG A 804 -4.49 21.76 -25.31
CA ARG A 804 -3.47 22.81 -25.19
C ARG A 804 -3.86 24.12 -25.87
N ILE A 805 -4.52 24.06 -27.02
CA ILE A 805 -5.03 25.28 -27.67
C ILE A 805 -6.05 25.97 -26.77
N GLU A 806 -6.94 25.21 -26.11
CA GLU A 806 -7.88 25.81 -25.16
C GLU A 806 -7.21 26.38 -23.91
N LEU A 807 -6.12 25.75 -23.43
CA LEU A 807 -5.31 26.32 -22.37
C LEU A 807 -4.64 27.63 -22.78
N ARG A 808 -4.09 27.71 -23.98
CA ARG A 808 -3.50 28.95 -24.53
C ARG A 808 -4.55 30.04 -24.73
N ALA A 809 -5.77 29.66 -25.10
CA ALA A 809 -6.93 30.55 -25.20
C ALA A 809 -7.47 30.99 -23.82
N GLY A 810 -6.95 30.46 -22.72
CA GLY A 810 -7.33 30.80 -21.34
C GLY A 810 -8.62 30.14 -20.84
N GLN A 811 -9.27 29.29 -21.64
CA GLN A 811 -10.55 28.65 -21.31
C GLN A 811 -10.36 27.35 -20.52
N LYS A 812 -9.94 27.45 -19.25
CA LYS A 812 -9.62 26.28 -18.39
C LYS A 812 -10.78 25.29 -18.22
N GLN A 813 -12.02 25.76 -18.11
CA GLN A 813 -13.21 24.92 -17.94
C GLN A 813 -13.51 24.08 -19.19
N VAL A 814 -13.40 24.71 -20.37
CA VAL A 814 -13.58 24.02 -21.65
C VAL A 814 -12.47 23.00 -21.87
N ALA A 815 -11.23 23.34 -21.48
CA ALA A 815 -10.09 22.44 -21.52
C ALA A 815 -10.31 21.19 -20.63
N GLN A 816 -10.82 21.35 -19.40
CA GLN A 816 -11.15 20.21 -18.53
C GLN A 816 -12.23 19.31 -19.15
N ASN A 817 -13.26 19.89 -19.76
CA ASN A 817 -14.32 19.12 -20.43
C ASN A 817 -13.78 18.34 -21.64
N ILE A 818 -12.90 18.96 -22.43
CA ILE A 818 -12.22 18.31 -23.56
C ILE A 818 -11.35 17.17 -23.07
N LEU A 819 -10.60 17.37 -21.99
CA LEU A 819 -9.74 16.36 -21.41
C LEU A 819 -10.56 15.18 -20.87
N ALA A 820 -11.69 15.45 -20.21
CA ALA A 820 -12.60 14.42 -19.75
C ALA A 820 -13.17 13.59 -20.92
N ARG A 821 -13.57 14.24 -22.03
CA ARG A 821 -14.00 13.55 -23.25
C ARG A 821 -12.86 12.73 -23.88
N GLY A 822 -11.65 13.30 -23.94
CA GLY A 822 -10.47 12.60 -24.44
C GLY A 822 -10.14 11.35 -23.62
N LEU A 823 -10.26 11.42 -22.29
CA LEU A 823 -10.06 10.27 -21.39
C LEU A 823 -11.17 9.22 -21.52
N GLN A 824 -12.42 9.61 -21.81
CA GLN A 824 -13.51 8.67 -22.08
C GLN A 824 -13.26 7.88 -23.37
N GLU A 825 -12.79 8.54 -24.43
CA GLU A 825 -12.47 7.86 -25.69
C GLU A 825 -11.18 7.04 -25.61
N CYS A 826 -10.20 7.52 -24.82
CA CYS A 826 -8.85 6.97 -24.74
C CYS A 826 -8.43 6.70 -23.28
N GLU A 827 -9.06 5.73 -22.62
CA GLU A 827 -8.84 5.45 -21.19
C GLU A 827 -7.39 5.03 -20.84
N LYS A 828 -6.67 4.40 -21.78
CA LYS A 828 -5.30 3.86 -21.58
C LYS A 828 -4.19 4.84 -21.97
N SER A 829 -4.54 6.06 -22.35
CA SER A 829 -3.61 7.03 -22.90
C SER A 829 -2.73 7.69 -21.84
N GLY A 830 -1.47 7.29 -21.76
CA GLY A 830 -0.57 7.81 -20.73
C GLY A 830 -0.31 9.32 -20.81
N ILE A 831 -0.45 9.91 -22.00
CA ILE A 831 -0.15 11.33 -22.23
C ILE A 831 -1.31 12.23 -21.77
N LEU A 832 -2.56 11.85 -22.05
CA LEU A 832 -3.73 12.60 -21.57
C LEU A 832 -3.85 12.54 -20.06
N TRP A 833 -3.56 11.38 -19.45
CA TRP A 833 -3.51 11.25 -17.99
C TRP A 833 -2.41 12.11 -17.36
N ALA A 834 -1.23 12.22 -18.00
CA ALA A 834 -0.17 13.08 -17.51
C ALA A 834 -0.62 14.56 -17.43
N GLU A 835 -1.29 15.07 -18.47
CA GLU A 835 -1.84 16.43 -18.48
C GLU A 835 -3.04 16.59 -17.52
N ALA A 836 -3.87 15.55 -17.36
CA ALA A 836 -4.97 15.56 -16.40
C ALA A 836 -4.52 15.68 -14.95
N ILE A 837 -3.37 15.08 -14.60
CA ILE A 837 -2.78 15.22 -13.26
C ILE A 837 -2.40 16.68 -12.98
N PHE A 838 -1.91 17.44 -13.97
CA PHE A 838 -1.52 18.84 -13.77
C PHE A 838 -2.69 19.81 -13.72
N MET A 839 -3.78 19.51 -14.42
CA MET A 839 -5.01 20.31 -14.41
C MET A 839 -5.76 20.25 -13.08
N GLU A 840 -5.62 19.15 -12.36
CA GLU A 840 -6.19 18.99 -11.04
C GLU A 840 -5.50 19.96 -10.02
N PRO A 841 -6.27 20.52 -9.07
CA PRO A 841 -5.71 21.25 -7.94
C PRO A 841 -4.64 20.43 -7.20
N ARG A 842 -3.65 21.11 -6.60
CA ARG A 842 -2.46 20.46 -6.00
C ARG A 842 -2.78 19.30 -5.05
N HIS A 843 -3.85 19.37 -4.27
CA HIS A 843 -4.24 18.33 -3.31
C HIS A 843 -4.85 17.08 -3.95
N SER A 844 -5.55 17.19 -5.09
CA SER A 844 -6.16 16.06 -5.80
C SER A 844 -5.20 15.40 -6.81
N ARG A 845 -4.02 15.99 -7.07
CA ARG A 845 -3.03 15.42 -8.00
C ARG A 845 -2.54 14.03 -7.57
N THR A 846 -2.42 13.78 -6.27
CA THR A 846 -1.92 12.49 -5.74
C THR A 846 -2.89 11.37 -6.02
N THR A 847 -4.18 11.56 -5.71
CA THR A 847 -5.24 10.57 -5.99
C THR A 847 -5.39 10.35 -7.49
N LYS A 848 -5.38 11.43 -8.29
CA LYS A 848 -5.45 11.34 -9.74
C LYS A 848 -4.25 10.61 -10.35
N SER A 849 -3.05 10.81 -9.82
CA SER A 849 -1.85 10.09 -10.26
C SER A 849 -1.91 8.60 -9.91
N ALA A 850 -2.49 8.24 -8.76
CA ALA A 850 -2.72 6.85 -8.40
C ALA A 850 -3.77 6.18 -9.32
N ASP A 851 -4.83 6.91 -9.67
CA ASP A 851 -5.84 6.44 -10.62
C ASP A 851 -5.26 6.27 -12.03
N ALA A 852 -4.41 7.21 -12.46
CA ALA A 852 -3.70 7.13 -13.74
C ALA A 852 -2.82 5.88 -13.83
N LEU A 853 -2.07 5.56 -12.77
CA LEU A 853 -1.24 4.35 -12.72
C LEU A 853 -2.08 3.07 -12.75
N LYS A 854 -3.23 3.04 -12.07
CA LYS A 854 -4.15 1.89 -12.13
C LYS A 854 -4.74 1.69 -13.53
N LYS A 855 -5.02 2.77 -14.27
CA LYS A 855 -5.69 2.73 -15.58
C LYS A 855 -4.74 2.49 -16.75
N CYS A 856 -3.59 3.15 -16.76
CA CYS A 856 -2.63 3.12 -17.88
C CYS A 856 -1.48 2.12 -17.69
N GLY A 857 -1.39 1.46 -16.53
CA GLY A 857 -0.18 0.76 -16.11
C GLY A 857 1.01 1.71 -15.99
N ASP A 858 2.22 1.13 -15.98
CA ASP A 858 3.50 1.86 -15.87
C ASP A 858 3.85 2.61 -17.19
N SER A 859 2.97 3.45 -17.72
CA SER A 859 3.31 4.32 -18.87
C SER A 859 4.38 5.35 -18.47
N SER A 860 5.41 5.51 -19.29
CA SER A 860 6.52 6.44 -19.04
C SER A 860 6.07 7.88 -18.77
N HIS A 861 5.05 8.35 -19.49
CA HIS A 861 4.51 9.71 -19.33
C HIS A 861 3.77 9.87 -17.98
N VAL A 862 3.02 8.85 -17.55
CA VAL A 862 2.30 8.85 -16.26
C VAL A 862 3.28 8.75 -15.11
N LEU A 863 4.28 7.88 -15.21
CA LEU A 863 5.36 7.78 -14.24
C LEU A 863 6.09 9.13 -14.13
N LEU A 864 6.42 9.77 -15.25
CA LEU A 864 7.03 11.09 -15.26
C LEU A 864 6.11 12.13 -14.60
N ALA A 865 4.81 12.12 -14.87
CA ALA A 865 3.85 13.03 -14.22
C ALA A 865 3.78 12.80 -12.70
N ALA A 866 3.73 11.55 -12.24
CA ALA A 866 3.77 11.20 -10.82
C ALA A 866 5.08 11.66 -10.16
N THR A 867 6.23 11.52 -10.84
CA THR A 867 7.52 12.01 -10.32
C THR A 867 7.54 13.52 -10.15
N LYS A 868 6.96 14.25 -11.11
CA LYS A 868 6.82 15.70 -11.05
C LYS A 868 5.88 16.13 -9.92
N VAL A 869 4.80 15.38 -9.65
CA VAL A 869 3.95 15.62 -8.48
C VAL A 869 4.75 15.44 -7.18
N LEU A 870 5.50 14.35 -7.04
CA LEU A 870 6.37 14.13 -5.87
C LEU A 870 7.44 15.21 -5.71
N TRP A 871 7.97 15.70 -6.84
CA TRP A 871 8.91 16.82 -6.86
C TRP A 871 8.25 18.13 -6.44
N SER A 872 7.03 18.42 -6.91
CA SER A 872 6.25 19.60 -6.47
C SER A 872 5.89 19.55 -4.97
N GLU A 873 5.75 18.35 -4.39
CA GLU A 873 5.55 18.13 -2.95
C GLU A 873 6.87 18.19 -2.15
N ARG A 874 8.01 18.38 -2.81
CA ARG A 874 9.36 18.42 -2.22
C ARG A 874 9.79 17.12 -1.54
N LYS A 875 9.23 15.97 -1.93
CA LYS A 875 9.65 14.64 -1.44
C LYS A 875 10.85 14.12 -2.24
N ILE A 876 12.03 14.70 -2.02
CA ILE A 876 13.24 14.53 -2.85
C ILE A 876 13.67 13.05 -2.98
N LYS A 877 13.75 12.31 -1.86
CA LYS A 877 14.16 10.89 -1.87
C LYS A 877 13.23 10.00 -2.72
N ASN A 878 11.93 10.22 -2.57
CA ASN A 878 10.92 9.48 -3.34
C ASN A 878 10.92 9.92 -4.81
N ALA A 879 11.07 11.22 -5.09
CA ALA A 879 11.17 11.71 -6.45
C ALA A 879 12.37 11.08 -7.19
N ARG A 880 13.54 10.98 -6.54
CA ARG A 880 14.74 10.34 -7.11
C ARG A 880 14.53 8.86 -7.42
N SER A 881 13.94 8.08 -6.49
CA SER A 881 13.67 6.66 -6.75
C SER A 881 12.68 6.46 -7.90
N TRP A 882 11.68 7.33 -7.99
CA TRP A 882 10.73 7.31 -9.08
C TRP A 882 11.34 7.76 -10.42
N PHE A 883 12.23 8.76 -10.45
CA PHE A 883 12.97 9.13 -11.67
C PHE A 883 13.84 7.97 -12.19
N LYS A 884 14.53 7.25 -11.30
CA LYS A 884 15.24 6.02 -11.69
C LYS A 884 14.28 4.96 -12.25
N LYS A 885 13.09 4.80 -11.64
CA LYS A 885 12.05 3.91 -12.17
C LYS A 885 11.59 4.33 -13.57
N THR A 886 11.36 5.62 -13.83
CA THR A 886 10.87 6.11 -15.14
C THR A 886 11.90 5.90 -16.24
N VAL A 887 13.15 6.22 -15.94
CA VAL A 887 14.29 6.08 -16.85
C VAL A 887 14.56 4.61 -17.18
N ASN A 888 14.51 3.73 -16.18
CA ASN A 888 14.70 2.29 -16.39
C ASN A 888 13.56 1.68 -17.23
N PHE A 889 12.33 2.15 -17.04
CA PHE A 889 11.19 1.69 -17.82
C PHE A 889 11.31 2.10 -19.30
N SER A 890 11.70 3.34 -19.57
CA SER A 890 11.87 3.84 -20.95
C SER A 890 13.15 4.64 -21.13
N ARG A 891 14.20 3.95 -21.58
CA ARG A 891 15.49 4.56 -21.86
C ARG A 891 15.44 5.57 -23.02
N ASP A 892 14.51 5.41 -23.96
CA ASP A 892 14.40 6.23 -25.18
C ASP A 892 13.59 7.54 -25.01
N PHE A 893 12.99 7.75 -23.83
CA PHE A 893 12.15 8.92 -23.57
C PHE A 893 12.97 10.11 -23.05
N GLY A 894 13.25 11.07 -23.95
CA GLY A 894 14.12 12.22 -23.70
C GLY A 894 13.58 13.23 -22.70
N ASP A 895 12.27 13.42 -22.60
CA ASP A 895 11.70 14.37 -21.63
C ASP A 895 11.95 13.89 -20.20
N ALA A 896 11.88 12.58 -19.92
CA ALA A 896 12.21 12.04 -18.60
C ALA A 896 13.67 12.30 -18.22
N TRP A 897 14.62 12.13 -19.15
CA TRP A 897 16.02 12.47 -18.92
C TRP A 897 16.24 13.95 -18.65
N ALA A 898 15.54 14.83 -19.38
CA ALA A 898 15.66 16.26 -19.19
C ALA A 898 15.10 16.72 -17.83
N TYR A 899 13.96 16.19 -17.40
CA TYR A 899 13.43 16.46 -16.05
C TYR A 899 14.30 15.85 -14.96
N TYR A 900 14.88 14.67 -15.19
CA TYR A 900 15.76 14.03 -14.22
C TYR A 900 17.07 14.82 -14.04
N TYR A 901 17.68 15.26 -15.14
CA TYR A 901 18.86 16.13 -15.09
C TYR A 901 18.53 17.45 -14.41
N LYS A 902 17.40 18.08 -14.74
CA LYS A 902 16.98 19.32 -14.08
C LYS A 902 16.76 19.13 -12.57
N PHE A 903 16.17 18.02 -12.16
CA PHE A 903 16.00 17.67 -10.76
C PHE A 903 17.35 17.54 -10.03
N GLU A 904 18.31 16.81 -10.60
CA GLU A 904 19.63 16.65 -9.98
C GLU A 904 20.46 17.95 -10.03
N THR A 905 20.25 18.85 -10.99
CA THR A 905 20.89 20.19 -10.94
C THR A 905 20.41 21.05 -9.78
N ILE A 906 19.21 20.80 -9.25
CA ILE A 906 18.60 21.60 -8.16
C ILE A 906 18.82 20.93 -6.80
N HIS A 907 18.80 19.59 -6.75
CA HIS A 907 18.81 18.83 -5.49
C HIS A 907 19.95 17.80 -5.35
N GLY A 908 20.71 17.55 -6.41
CA GLY A 908 21.71 16.47 -6.48
C GLY A 908 23.15 16.93 -6.25
N THR A 909 24.01 15.94 -6.07
CA THR A 909 25.48 16.12 -6.07
C THR A 909 26.01 16.19 -7.51
N GLU A 910 27.22 16.74 -7.71
CA GLU A 910 27.83 16.83 -9.04
C GLU A 910 28.07 15.45 -9.66
N GLU A 911 28.44 14.45 -8.86
CA GLU A 911 28.60 13.05 -9.29
C GLU A 911 27.29 12.44 -9.82
N GLU A 912 26.17 12.67 -9.12
CA GLU A 912 24.85 12.20 -9.55
C GLU A 912 24.44 12.84 -10.89
N LYS A 913 24.70 14.14 -11.06
CA LYS A 913 24.44 14.88 -12.30
C LYS A 913 25.23 14.31 -13.49
N GLU A 914 26.51 14.03 -13.29
CA GLU A 914 27.36 13.40 -14.32
C GLU A 914 26.90 11.97 -14.64
N ALA A 915 26.48 11.21 -13.63
CA ALA A 915 25.91 9.88 -13.83
C ALA A 915 24.65 9.92 -14.72
N VAL A 916 23.73 10.86 -14.49
CA VAL A 916 22.54 11.04 -15.34
C VAL A 916 22.95 11.37 -16.78
N LYS A 917 23.92 12.28 -16.94
CA LYS A 917 24.42 12.69 -18.27
C LYS A 917 25.02 11.50 -19.02
N ASN A 918 25.88 10.71 -18.37
CA ASN A 918 26.49 9.52 -18.96
C ASN A 918 25.46 8.45 -19.33
N GLN A 919 24.46 8.23 -18.47
CA GLN A 919 23.38 7.29 -18.75
C GLN A 919 22.52 7.74 -19.94
N CYS A 920 22.26 9.05 -20.05
CA CYS A 920 21.53 9.62 -21.19
C CYS A 920 22.33 9.52 -22.50
N ILE A 921 23.66 9.72 -22.48
CA ILE A 921 24.51 9.52 -23.65
C ILE A 921 24.39 8.08 -24.15
N ALA A 922 24.51 7.12 -23.24
CA ALA A 922 24.41 5.72 -23.59
C ALA A 922 22.98 5.30 -24.01
N ALA A 923 21.97 6.10 -23.67
CA ALA A 923 20.57 5.90 -24.05
C ALA A 923 20.21 6.42 -25.45
N GLU A 924 20.83 7.51 -25.91
CA GLU A 924 20.47 8.23 -27.15
C GLU A 924 18.95 8.45 -27.34
N PRO A 925 18.26 9.19 -26.44
CA PRO A 925 16.81 9.33 -26.50
C PRO A 925 16.32 10.03 -27.78
N ARG A 926 15.18 9.58 -28.31
CA ARG A 926 14.57 10.06 -29.56
C ARG A 926 13.13 10.56 -29.38
N TYR A 927 12.45 10.08 -28.35
CA TYR A 927 11.07 10.45 -28.06
C TYR A 927 11.00 11.52 -26.98
N GLY A 928 9.85 12.16 -26.84
CA GLY A 928 9.68 13.34 -25.99
C GLY A 928 9.31 14.54 -26.83
N GLU A 929 8.29 15.28 -26.40
CA GLU A 929 7.80 16.42 -27.14
C GLU A 929 8.77 17.60 -27.04
N VAL A 930 9.26 17.87 -25.83
CA VAL A 930 10.22 18.96 -25.61
C VAL A 930 11.54 18.58 -26.23
N TRP A 931 11.99 17.34 -26.02
CA TRP A 931 13.18 16.81 -26.66
C TRP A 931 13.14 16.93 -28.18
N GLN A 932 12.05 16.50 -28.83
CA GLN A 932 11.92 16.59 -30.28
C GLN A 932 11.82 18.03 -30.78
N SER A 933 11.20 18.94 -30.04
CA SER A 933 11.16 20.36 -30.43
C SER A 933 12.59 20.92 -30.56
N VAL A 934 13.42 20.69 -29.55
CA VAL A 934 14.81 21.17 -29.53
C VAL A 934 15.69 20.44 -30.52
N ALA A 935 15.55 19.12 -30.66
CA ALA A 935 16.36 18.31 -31.57
C ALA A 935 15.99 18.52 -33.06
N LYS A 936 14.75 18.95 -33.35
CA LYS A 936 14.30 19.26 -34.71
C LYS A 936 14.55 20.72 -35.09
N ASP A 937 14.78 21.62 -34.13
CA ASP A 937 15.19 23.00 -34.39
C ASP A 937 16.45 23.03 -35.29
N VAL A 938 16.35 23.68 -36.45
CA VAL A 938 17.42 23.73 -37.47
C VAL A 938 18.73 24.28 -36.87
N LYS A 939 18.63 25.25 -35.96
CA LYS A 939 19.78 25.87 -35.28
C LYS A 939 20.58 24.90 -34.40
N ASN A 940 19.93 23.85 -33.87
CA ASN A 940 20.54 22.90 -32.94
C ASN A 940 20.95 21.59 -33.63
N TRP A 941 20.81 21.48 -34.96
CA TRP A 941 21.08 20.26 -35.72
C TRP A 941 22.48 19.67 -35.52
N LYS A 942 23.51 20.52 -35.37
CA LYS A 942 24.91 20.10 -35.22
C LYS A 942 25.29 19.72 -33.78
N LYS A 943 24.41 19.97 -32.80
CA LYS A 943 24.72 19.80 -31.38
C LYS A 943 24.62 18.33 -30.97
N LYS A 944 25.53 17.88 -30.11
CA LYS A 944 25.50 16.52 -29.56
C LYS A 944 24.39 16.36 -28.53
N THR A 945 24.03 15.13 -28.21
CA THR A 945 23.00 14.78 -27.22
C THR A 945 23.20 15.46 -25.86
N ASN A 946 24.46 15.68 -25.45
CA ASN A 946 24.82 16.41 -24.22
C ASN A 946 24.30 17.84 -24.20
N GLU A 947 24.59 18.58 -25.26
CA GLU A 947 24.19 19.98 -25.37
C GLU A 947 22.67 20.09 -25.58
N ILE A 948 22.07 19.14 -26.31
CA ILE A 948 20.61 19.07 -26.44
C ILE A 948 19.96 18.89 -25.07
N LEU A 949 20.48 18.01 -24.22
CA LEU A 949 19.94 17.78 -22.89
C LEU A 949 20.03 19.03 -21.99
N GLU A 950 21.14 19.76 -22.04
CA GLU A 950 21.30 21.02 -21.29
C GLU A 950 20.32 22.10 -21.78
N ILE A 951 20.14 22.20 -23.11
CA ILE A 951 19.18 23.14 -23.70
C ILE A 951 17.74 22.76 -23.33
N VAL A 952 17.38 21.48 -23.40
CA VAL A 952 16.04 21.00 -23.02
C VAL A 952 15.82 21.27 -21.52
N ALA A 953 16.76 20.93 -20.66
CA ALA A 953 16.66 21.17 -19.22
C ALA A 953 16.48 22.66 -18.88
N SER A 954 17.13 23.56 -19.62
CA SER A 954 16.96 25.01 -19.47
C SER A 954 15.58 25.51 -19.93
N LYS A 955 15.00 24.93 -20.99
CA LYS A 955 13.68 25.30 -21.53
C LYS A 955 12.52 24.77 -20.69
N LEU A 956 12.73 23.71 -19.93
CA LEU A 956 11.69 23.15 -19.06
C LEU A 956 11.43 24.08 -17.87
N GLU A 957 10.19 24.20 -17.43
CA GLU A 957 9.83 24.89 -16.18
C GLU A 957 9.95 23.94 -14.98
N VAL A 958 10.26 24.48 -13.80
CA VAL A 958 10.20 23.68 -12.56
C VAL A 958 8.71 23.46 -12.24
N PRO A 959 8.25 22.21 -12.11
CA PRO A 959 6.85 21.95 -11.80
C PRO A 959 6.50 22.50 -10.42
N THR A 960 5.56 23.47 -10.38
CA THR A 960 5.02 24.09 -9.16
C THR A 960 3.69 23.50 -8.69
#